data_AF-A0A6N2I959-F1
#
_entry.id   AF-A0A6N2I959-F1
#
_cell.length_a   1.000
_cell.length_b   1.000
_cell.length_c   1.000
_cell.angle_alpha   90.00
_cell.angle_beta   90.00
_cell.angle_gamma   90.00
#
_symmetry.space_group_name_H-M   'P 1'
#
loop_
_entity.id
_entity.type
_entity.pdbx_description
1 polymer ?
#
loop_
_entity_poly.entity_id
_entity_poly.type
_entity_poly.pdbx_seq_one_letter_code
_entity_poly.pdbx_strand_id
1 'polypeptide(L)'
;MGAPAGRAHRRLLPLPDVPRPAGPLRGQHRESPRPLRGVLPRPHQATRLEGARSGIRPRRGRATRRRYPARALPGDLRRPPAHRGCHGGPPGRGGGAHRPALPARPVVRREEPHAWHGTRSGLRGDRRGRSDLPRFPERLRGPRGVSQGSRRRKGGRVMFPEGPAGDLGALLAGPQYLAAHLLPGWTMRAHTQVIGEAFRHAVYTPGSKTAIITPPQVGKSALCAQWGPFWALMGKPDIKIVTASYGQSLAERNGRAIRSLVDEHGHRYGRVLARGERSVTRWSLTHGGGVFSAGVGAALTGFSADMLIIDDLYKSRADAESLTIRDTIWDWLSSSALTRMSPGAPILMIGTLWTEQDAILRLLEREGRLEDGGEWRVVHLPAIADHALTGPDPLGRADGDYLTHPKIPERDQNALRSFWETRRASTLLLDWQALYQGDPRPRDGAVLTWEAVENAMFNLPQLPAGVGRTVVAVDPAGGGQDEVGIIVASVDPGTGIAYITHDYSDRMSVTEWPLRVCAVAEEHRADRIVLETNFGAGLVPQAIRSAWAAEERSTFRPAISAVRALKGKILRAEPIAVEVTLGRLRFERNLTKLAKEWASYVPGTRTSPGRLDASVYAAMALLRPAVAHLVRETAEDAPAAPPRRRVPGRGAAAAPAAGRRRIPGK
;
A
#
# COMPACT_ATOMS: atom_id res chain seq x y z
N MET A 1 -17.99 19.33 -63.04
CA MET A 1 -17.43 18.51 -64.12
C MET A 1 -16.53 17.46 -63.50
N GLY A 2 -16.55 16.21 -63.99
CA GLY A 2 -15.84 15.09 -63.35
C GLY A 2 -14.47 14.80 -63.97
N ALA A 3 -13.54 14.34 -63.13
CA ALA A 3 -12.30 13.67 -63.53
C ALA A 3 -12.03 12.53 -62.52
N PRO A 4 -11.52 11.34 -62.94
CA PRO A 4 -11.57 10.13 -62.12
C PRO A 4 -10.26 9.79 -61.38
N ALA A 5 -10.35 8.82 -60.47
CA ALA A 5 -9.22 8.34 -59.68
C ALA A 5 -8.28 7.40 -60.48
N GLY A 6 -6.98 7.48 -60.20
CA GLY A 6 -5.96 6.53 -60.69
C GLY A 6 -5.35 5.73 -59.53
N ARG A 7 -5.34 4.39 -59.65
CA ARG A 7 -4.53 3.52 -58.77
C ARG A 7 -3.07 3.52 -59.24
N ALA A 8 -2.13 3.55 -58.31
CA ALA A 8 -0.71 3.28 -58.59
C ALA A 8 -0.14 2.31 -57.55
N HIS A 9 0.40 1.17 -58.00
CA HIS A 9 1.18 0.28 -57.15
C HIS A 9 2.54 0.92 -56.84
N ARG A 10 2.99 0.89 -55.58
CA ARG A 10 4.35 1.29 -55.21
C ARG A 10 5.22 0.05 -55.01
N ARG A 11 6.38 0.01 -55.69
CA ARG A 11 7.33 -1.11 -55.64
C ARG A 11 8.02 -1.18 -54.27
N LEU A 12 8.33 -2.39 -53.83
CA LEU A 12 9.34 -2.64 -52.79
C LEU A 12 10.75 -2.44 -53.38
N LEU A 13 11.70 -2.03 -52.55
CA LEU A 13 13.13 -1.97 -52.87
C LEU A 13 13.87 -3.08 -52.09
N PRO A 14 14.96 -3.65 -52.64
CA PRO A 14 15.74 -4.68 -51.95
C PRO A 14 16.61 -4.09 -50.83
N LEU A 15 16.93 -4.91 -49.84
CA LEU A 15 17.92 -4.64 -48.79
C LEU A 15 19.29 -5.23 -49.18
N PRO A 16 20.41 -4.67 -48.70
CA PRO A 16 21.76 -5.17 -49.00
C PRO A 16 22.14 -6.41 -48.18
N ASP A 17 23.03 -7.24 -48.74
CA ASP A 17 23.51 -8.48 -48.13
C ASP A 17 24.43 -8.29 -46.92
N VAL A 18 24.41 -9.28 -46.01
CA VAL A 18 25.34 -9.42 -44.88
C VAL A 18 25.89 -10.86 -44.88
N PRO A 19 27.22 -11.08 -44.82
CA PRO A 19 27.82 -12.40 -45.05
C PRO A 19 27.60 -13.39 -43.90
N ARG A 20 27.51 -14.69 -44.25
CA ARG A 20 27.41 -15.80 -43.30
C ARG A 20 28.79 -16.28 -42.82
N PRO A 21 28.97 -16.67 -41.55
CA PRO A 21 30.18 -17.36 -41.08
C PRO A 21 30.24 -18.81 -41.57
N ALA A 22 31.45 -19.34 -41.75
CA ALA A 22 31.71 -20.70 -42.24
C ALA A 22 31.82 -21.74 -41.11
N GLY A 23 31.68 -23.03 -41.46
CA GLY A 23 31.85 -24.16 -40.54
C GLY A 23 33.32 -24.56 -40.28
N PRO A 24 33.57 -25.45 -39.31
CA PRO A 24 34.92 -25.76 -38.82
C PRO A 24 35.67 -26.84 -39.61
N LEU A 25 37.01 -26.75 -39.62
CA LEU A 25 37.94 -27.78 -40.14
C LEU A 25 39.00 -28.16 -39.08
N ARG A 26 39.71 -29.28 -39.32
CA ARG A 26 40.61 -29.97 -38.35
C ARG A 26 42.10 -29.91 -38.76
N GLY A 27 43.00 -30.03 -37.78
CA GLY A 27 44.44 -30.36 -37.94
C GLY A 27 45.33 -29.50 -37.02
N GLN A 28 46.08 -30.03 -36.03
CA GLN A 28 47.36 -30.80 -36.12
C GLN A 28 48.55 -29.95 -36.60
N HIS A 29 49.75 -29.90 -36.01
CA HIS A 29 50.41 -30.42 -34.76
C HIS A 29 51.35 -29.27 -34.23
N ARG A 30 52.06 -29.26 -33.07
CA ARG A 30 52.82 -30.28 -32.31
C ARG A 30 52.98 -29.93 -30.80
N GLU A 31 52.82 -30.95 -29.94
CA GLU A 31 53.63 -31.35 -28.76
C GLU A 31 54.07 -30.35 -27.65
N SER A 32 54.71 -30.86 -26.59
CA SER A 32 54.78 -30.25 -25.23
C SER A 32 56.16 -30.41 -24.56
N PRO A 33 56.38 -29.88 -23.32
CA PRO A 33 56.29 -30.78 -22.16
C PRO A 33 55.78 -30.17 -20.82
N ARG A 34 54.63 -30.68 -20.36
CA ARG A 34 54.24 -31.24 -19.02
C ARG A 34 54.66 -30.65 -17.63
N PRO A 35 53.92 -30.98 -16.54
CA PRO A 35 53.67 -30.02 -15.42
C PRO A 35 53.73 -30.59 -13.96
N LEU A 36 53.40 -29.72 -13.00
CA LEU A 36 52.81 -29.94 -11.64
C LEU A 36 51.95 -28.68 -11.32
N ARG A 37 50.99 -28.57 -10.39
CA ARG A 37 50.07 -29.42 -9.56
C ARG A 37 49.00 -28.43 -9.00
N GLY A 38 47.77 -28.78 -8.58
CA GLY A 38 46.99 -30.03 -8.64
C GLY A 38 45.68 -29.93 -7.81
N VAL A 39 44.74 -30.87 -8.05
CA VAL A 39 43.57 -31.26 -7.22
C VAL A 39 42.43 -30.24 -6.96
N LEU A 40 41.26 -30.52 -7.56
CA LEU A 40 39.92 -30.37 -6.98
C LEU A 40 39.07 -31.60 -7.36
N PRO A 41 38.26 -32.20 -6.46
CA PRO A 41 37.48 -33.41 -6.77
C PRO A 41 36.14 -33.13 -7.46
N ARG A 42 35.57 -34.15 -8.11
CA ARG A 42 34.23 -34.15 -8.75
C ARG A 42 33.35 -35.28 -8.17
N PRO A 43 32.01 -35.22 -8.31
CA PRO A 43 31.09 -36.18 -7.70
C PRO A 43 31.06 -37.55 -8.41
N HIS A 44 30.69 -38.58 -7.66
CA HIS A 44 30.45 -39.94 -8.18
C HIS A 44 29.02 -40.11 -8.72
N GLN A 45 28.89 -40.75 -9.88
CA GLN A 45 27.69 -41.49 -10.28
C GLN A 45 27.87 -42.98 -9.89
N ALA A 46 26.76 -43.68 -9.69
CA ALA A 46 26.75 -45.10 -9.33
C ALA A 46 26.33 -45.99 -10.51
N THR A 47 26.95 -47.17 -10.62
CA THR A 47 26.68 -48.17 -11.68
C THR A 47 25.92 -49.37 -11.12
N ARG A 48 25.06 -50.00 -11.93
CA ARG A 48 24.34 -51.25 -11.59
C ARG A 48 25.26 -52.47 -11.59
N LEU A 49 24.83 -53.54 -10.91
CA LEU A 49 24.67 -54.88 -11.52
C LEU A 49 23.74 -55.79 -10.69
N GLU A 50 23.50 -57.01 -11.18
CA GLU A 50 22.50 -58.02 -10.76
C GLU A 50 22.97 -58.90 -9.58
N GLY A 51 22.18 -59.77 -8.91
CA GLY A 51 20.73 -60.04 -8.97
C GLY A 51 20.31 -61.40 -8.35
N ALA A 52 18.98 -61.63 -8.25
CA ALA A 52 18.26 -62.92 -8.08
C ALA A 52 18.13 -63.67 -6.71
N ARG A 53 17.05 -64.48 -6.65
CA ARG A 53 16.71 -65.64 -5.77
C ARG A 53 16.02 -65.46 -4.38
N SER A 54 14.68 -65.52 -4.44
CA SER A 54 13.76 -66.41 -3.65
C SER A 54 13.88 -66.58 -2.11
N GLY A 55 12.78 -66.34 -1.38
CA GLY A 55 12.63 -66.72 0.05
C GLY A 55 11.21 -66.62 0.64
N ILE A 56 10.63 -67.77 0.96
CA ILE A 56 9.25 -68.05 1.43
C ILE A 56 8.83 -67.37 2.77
N ARG A 57 7.52 -67.06 2.94
CA ARG A 57 6.87 -66.58 4.20
C ARG A 57 6.77 -67.70 5.26
N PRO A 58 6.75 -67.43 6.59
CA PRO A 58 5.44 -67.41 7.28
C PRO A 58 5.23 -66.51 8.54
N ARG A 59 3.94 -66.19 8.72
CA ARG A 59 3.12 -65.73 9.87
C ARG A 59 3.55 -65.89 11.37
N ARG A 60 3.11 -64.87 12.14
CA ARG A 60 2.40 -64.87 13.47
C ARG A 60 3.15 -65.08 14.80
N GLY A 61 2.76 -64.26 15.80
CA GLY A 61 2.94 -64.45 17.25
C GLY A 61 3.70 -63.30 17.94
N ARG A 62 3.30 -62.55 18.98
CA ARG A 62 2.07 -62.17 19.74
C ARG A 62 2.53 -61.96 21.21
N ALA A 63 2.13 -60.85 21.85
CA ALA A 63 2.34 -60.53 23.29
C ALA A 63 3.81 -60.18 23.70
N THR A 64 4.12 -59.46 24.81
CA THR A 64 3.27 -58.86 25.86
C THR A 64 3.88 -57.56 26.45
N ARG A 65 3.10 -56.76 27.19
CA ARG A 65 3.56 -55.58 27.97
C ARG A 65 4.44 -55.96 29.18
N ARG A 66 5.37 -55.08 29.56
CA ARG A 66 5.64 -54.73 30.98
C ARG A 66 6.18 -53.29 31.12
N ARG A 67 6.06 -52.72 32.33
CA ARG A 67 6.45 -51.33 32.69
C ARG A 67 7.80 -51.30 33.40
N TYR A 68 8.48 -50.16 33.35
CA TYR A 68 9.42 -49.66 34.38
C TYR A 68 9.32 -48.12 34.48
N PRO A 69 9.87 -47.43 35.50
CA PRO A 69 8.98 -46.66 36.39
C PRO A 69 9.30 -45.15 36.50
N ALA A 70 8.48 -44.44 37.28
CA ALA A 70 8.74 -43.06 37.69
C ALA A 70 9.26 -42.97 39.14
N ARG A 71 10.13 -41.97 39.39
CA ARG A 71 10.38 -41.34 40.70
C ARG A 71 10.27 -39.83 40.46
N ALA A 72 9.35 -39.11 41.10
CA ALA A 72 9.23 -38.78 42.53
C ALA A 72 10.04 -37.50 42.88
N LEU A 73 9.30 -36.40 43.08
CA LEU A 73 9.79 -35.11 43.55
C LEU A 73 9.61 -34.99 45.08
N PRO A 74 10.45 -34.22 45.79
CA PRO A 74 10.16 -33.77 47.16
C PRO A 74 9.19 -32.57 47.16
N GLY A 75 8.39 -32.45 48.22
CA GLY A 75 7.85 -31.16 48.67
C GLY A 75 8.90 -30.35 49.45
N ASP A 76 8.57 -29.25 50.10
CA ASP A 76 7.24 -28.71 50.41
C ASP A 76 7.34 -27.19 50.78
N LEU A 77 6.21 -26.55 51.09
CA LEU A 77 6.08 -25.31 51.87
C LEU A 77 6.79 -24.03 51.36
N ARG A 78 6.03 -23.16 50.67
CA ARG A 78 5.69 -21.79 51.14
C ARG A 78 4.68 -21.10 50.21
N ARG A 79 3.73 -20.36 50.79
CA ARG A 79 2.76 -19.51 50.06
C ARG A 79 3.36 -18.11 49.82
N PRO A 80 3.08 -17.44 48.69
CA PRO A 80 3.32 -16.01 48.55
C PRO A 80 2.34 -15.20 49.44
N PRO A 81 2.72 -14.00 49.91
CA PRO A 81 1.88 -13.17 50.76
C PRO A 81 0.78 -12.45 49.97
N ALA A 82 -0.32 -12.11 50.65
CA ALA A 82 -1.37 -11.23 50.15
C ALA A 82 -1.37 -9.91 50.92
N HIS A 83 -1.50 -8.78 50.22
CA HIS A 83 -1.62 -7.47 50.86
C HIS A 83 -2.98 -7.28 51.54
N ARG A 84 -2.97 -7.14 52.87
CA ARG A 84 -3.84 -6.21 53.61
C ARG A 84 -3.05 -4.89 53.76
N GLY A 85 -3.62 -3.72 53.99
CA GLY A 85 -5.00 -3.23 54.18
C GLY A 85 -4.87 -1.70 54.40
N CYS A 86 -5.85 -0.89 54.81
CA CYS A 86 -7.31 -0.99 55.04
C CYS A 86 -7.89 0.38 54.54
N HIS A 87 -9.16 0.81 54.67
CA HIS A 87 -10.37 0.42 55.42
C HIS A 87 -11.58 0.63 54.48
N GLY A 88 -12.84 0.28 54.79
CA GLY A 88 -13.44 -0.43 55.92
C GLY A 88 -14.96 -0.16 55.96
N GLY A 89 -15.72 -0.89 56.79
CA GLY A 89 -17.17 -0.68 56.95
C GLY A 89 -18.08 -1.68 56.19
N PRO A 90 -19.12 -2.27 56.82
CA PRO A 90 -19.98 -3.32 56.22
C PRO A 90 -21.49 -2.98 56.33
N PRO A 91 -22.46 -3.94 56.23
CA PRO A 91 -22.57 -5.16 55.41
C PRO A 91 -23.87 -5.22 54.55
N GLY A 92 -24.02 -6.22 53.68
CA GLY A 92 -25.32 -6.50 53.00
C GLY A 92 -25.39 -7.82 52.24
N ARG A 93 -25.95 -8.87 52.87
CA ARG A 93 -26.22 -10.25 52.36
C ARG A 93 -26.72 -10.23 50.90
N GLY A 94 -26.24 -11.05 49.95
CA GLY A 94 -26.20 -12.53 49.94
C GLY A 94 -27.47 -13.08 49.26
N GLY A 95 -27.49 -14.12 48.41
CA GLY A 95 -26.46 -15.01 47.88
C GLY A 95 -27.10 -16.04 46.92
N GLY A 96 -26.40 -17.12 46.57
CA GLY A 96 -26.93 -18.22 45.74
C GLY A 96 -26.44 -18.23 44.28
N ALA A 97 -26.29 -19.43 43.72
CA ALA A 97 -25.76 -19.67 42.37
C ALA A 97 -26.59 -20.73 41.65
N HIS A 98 -26.55 -20.77 40.31
CA HIS A 98 -26.75 -22.00 39.53
C HIS A 98 -26.08 -21.89 38.13
N ARG A 99 -25.88 -23.03 37.47
CA ARG A 99 -25.24 -23.19 36.14
C ARG A 99 -26.26 -23.67 35.08
N PRO A 100 -25.93 -23.66 33.77
CA PRO A 100 -26.91 -23.46 32.69
C PRO A 100 -27.52 -24.73 32.06
N ALA A 101 -28.49 -24.50 31.16
CA ALA A 101 -29.05 -25.50 30.23
C ALA A 101 -29.07 -24.96 28.78
N LEU A 102 -29.23 -25.86 27.81
CA LEU A 102 -29.19 -25.61 26.35
C LEU A 102 -30.63 -25.60 25.73
N PRO A 103 -30.83 -25.22 24.45
CA PRO A 103 -32.08 -24.59 24.00
C PRO A 103 -33.14 -25.53 23.42
N ALA A 104 -34.36 -25.00 23.27
CA ALA A 104 -35.45 -25.60 22.50
C ALA A 104 -35.79 -24.76 21.25
N ARG A 105 -36.12 -25.43 20.14
CA ARG A 105 -36.95 -24.90 19.04
C ARG A 105 -38.44 -24.98 19.49
N PRO A 106 -39.43 -24.28 18.87
CA PRO A 106 -40.02 -24.81 17.62
C PRO A 106 -40.80 -23.81 16.71
N VAL A 107 -41.41 -24.40 15.66
CA VAL A 107 -42.57 -23.94 14.84
C VAL A 107 -42.42 -22.73 13.90
N VAL A 108 -42.89 -22.96 12.66
CA VAL A 108 -43.24 -21.96 11.65
C VAL A 108 -44.75 -21.71 11.67
N ARG A 109 -45.20 -20.45 11.56
CA ARG A 109 -46.49 -20.10 10.96
C ARG A 109 -46.34 -18.93 10.00
N ARG A 110 -47.12 -18.94 8.93
CA ARG A 110 -47.39 -17.78 8.06
C ARG A 110 -48.54 -16.98 8.67
N GLU A 111 -48.54 -15.67 8.47
CA GLU A 111 -49.72 -14.91 8.00
C GLU A 111 -49.35 -13.45 7.67
N GLU A 112 -49.92 -12.94 6.59
CA GLU A 112 -49.96 -11.53 6.17
C GLU A 112 -51.46 -11.18 5.95
N PRO A 113 -51.82 -9.91 5.69
CA PRO A 113 -51.52 -8.73 6.49
C PRO A 113 -52.81 -7.92 6.77
N HIS A 114 -52.85 -7.13 7.85
CA HIS A 114 -53.90 -6.12 8.03
C HIS A 114 -53.35 -4.71 8.24
N ALA A 115 -53.73 -3.80 7.35
CA ALA A 115 -53.51 -2.37 7.50
C ALA A 115 -54.57 -1.75 8.42
N TRP A 116 -54.20 -0.70 9.14
CA TRP A 116 -55.15 0.17 9.84
C TRP A 116 -54.78 1.64 9.64
N HIS A 117 -55.78 2.46 9.29
CA HIS A 117 -55.67 3.91 9.34
C HIS A 117 -55.96 4.40 10.77
N GLY A 118 -55.19 5.36 11.26
CA GLY A 118 -55.43 6.03 12.54
C GLY A 118 -55.11 7.52 12.45
N THR A 119 -56.10 8.39 12.66
CA THR A 119 -55.96 9.84 12.48
C THR A 119 -56.10 10.63 13.78
N ARG A 120 -55.17 11.56 13.98
CA ARG A 120 -55.30 12.83 14.74
C ARG A 120 -55.80 12.79 16.19
N SER A 121 -54.86 13.01 17.11
CA SER A 121 -54.94 14.08 18.12
C SER A 121 -53.51 14.49 18.53
N GLY A 122 -53.21 15.72 18.98
CA GLY A 122 -54.03 16.94 18.96
C GLY A 122 -53.99 17.76 20.25
N LEU A 123 -52.87 18.43 20.57
CA LEU A 123 -52.77 19.40 21.68
C LEU A 123 -51.85 20.60 21.33
N ARG A 124 -51.92 21.68 22.12
CA ARG A 124 -51.30 23.00 21.85
C ARG A 124 -50.37 23.47 22.99
N GLY A 125 -49.50 24.43 22.66
CA GLY A 125 -48.79 25.29 23.61
C GLY A 125 -47.28 24.99 23.75
N ASP A 126 -46.40 25.95 24.00
CA ASP A 126 -46.50 27.40 23.78
C ASP A 126 -45.08 27.99 23.49
N ARG A 127 -45.00 29.29 23.17
CA ARG A 127 -43.80 30.00 22.73
C ARG A 127 -42.78 30.26 23.86
N ARG A 128 -41.49 30.27 23.51
CA ARG A 128 -40.59 31.46 23.51
C ARG A 128 -39.12 31.10 23.19
N GLY A 129 -38.39 32.09 22.66
CA GLY A 129 -36.93 32.18 22.84
C GLY A 129 -36.02 31.60 21.76
N ARG A 130 -35.75 32.38 20.68
CA ARG A 130 -34.42 32.50 20.03
C ARG A 130 -34.39 33.64 19.00
N SER A 131 -33.82 34.77 19.41
CA SER A 131 -32.95 35.63 18.60
C SER A 131 -31.65 34.87 18.22
N ASP A 132 -30.77 35.32 17.34
CA ASP A 132 -30.82 36.24 16.19
C ASP A 132 -29.49 36.01 15.42
N LEU A 133 -29.50 35.78 14.10
CA LEU A 133 -28.33 35.92 13.21
C LEU A 133 -28.82 36.25 11.78
N PRO A 134 -28.00 36.93 10.94
CA PRO A 134 -28.51 38.03 10.12
C PRO A 134 -29.02 37.70 8.70
N ARG A 135 -29.85 38.62 8.17
CA ARG A 135 -30.18 38.79 6.74
C ARG A 135 -28.96 39.37 6.01
N PHE A 136 -28.73 39.15 4.71
CA PHE A 136 -29.44 39.71 3.54
C PHE A 136 -28.77 39.15 2.25
N PRO A 137 -29.27 39.41 1.01
CA PRO A 137 -30.58 39.92 0.59
C PRO A 137 -31.31 39.01 -0.43
N GLU A 138 -32.63 39.20 -0.59
CA GLU A 138 -33.32 38.77 -1.82
C GLU A 138 -33.06 39.74 -2.98
N ARG A 139 -32.97 39.21 -4.21
CA ARG A 139 -33.60 39.80 -5.43
C ARG A 139 -33.41 38.89 -6.66
N LEU A 140 -34.47 38.22 -7.08
CA LEU A 140 -35.12 38.43 -8.39
C LEU A 140 -36.40 37.57 -8.47
N ARG A 141 -37.41 38.05 -9.21
CA ARG A 141 -38.76 37.45 -9.24
C ARG A 141 -38.93 36.52 -10.43
N GLY A 142 -39.28 35.25 -10.19
CA GLY A 142 -39.92 34.38 -11.17
C GLY A 142 -41.46 34.53 -11.12
N PRO A 143 -42.19 34.43 -12.25
CA PRO A 143 -43.64 34.59 -12.28
C PRO A 143 -44.39 33.42 -11.64
N ARG A 144 -45.59 33.68 -11.13
CA ARG A 144 -46.47 32.67 -10.52
C ARG A 144 -47.34 31.96 -11.58
N GLY A 145 -47.28 30.63 -11.57
CA GLY A 145 -48.47 29.76 -11.66
C GLY A 145 -49.12 29.53 -13.03
N VAL A 146 -49.11 28.26 -13.44
CA VAL A 146 -50.22 27.61 -14.19
C VAL A 146 -50.56 26.31 -13.45
N SER A 147 -51.83 25.90 -13.50
CA SER A 147 -52.42 24.83 -12.69
C SER A 147 -52.19 23.41 -13.26
N GLN A 148 -52.66 22.39 -12.52
CA GLN A 148 -52.54 20.97 -12.87
C GLN A 148 -53.22 20.61 -14.19
N GLY A 149 -52.65 19.64 -14.92
CA GLY A 149 -53.28 19.00 -16.07
C GLY A 149 -52.81 17.56 -16.25
N SER A 150 -53.50 16.59 -15.64
CA SER A 150 -53.17 15.17 -15.74
C SER A 150 -53.59 14.59 -17.11
N ARG A 151 -52.61 14.22 -17.94
CA ARG A 151 -52.87 13.43 -19.16
C ARG A 151 -51.85 12.29 -19.30
N ARG A 152 -52.33 11.05 -19.22
CA ARG A 152 -51.60 9.89 -19.76
C ARG A 152 -51.32 10.14 -21.24
N ARG A 153 -50.07 9.92 -21.69
CA ARG A 153 -49.77 9.71 -23.12
C ARG A 153 -49.15 8.33 -23.31
N LYS A 154 -49.52 7.67 -24.41
CA LYS A 154 -48.99 6.37 -24.83
C LYS A 154 -47.52 6.50 -25.21
N GLY A 155 -46.81 5.37 -25.28
CA GLY A 155 -45.37 5.33 -25.53
C GLY A 155 -44.96 6.11 -26.79
N GLY A 156 -44.13 7.14 -26.60
CA GLY A 156 -43.39 7.80 -27.67
C GLY A 156 -41.99 7.19 -27.76
N ARG A 157 -41.49 7.00 -28.99
CA ARG A 157 -40.09 6.64 -29.23
C ARG A 157 -39.22 7.77 -28.65
N VAL A 158 -38.29 7.47 -27.75
CA VAL A 158 -37.37 8.48 -27.21
C VAL A 158 -36.40 8.86 -28.33
N MET A 159 -36.57 10.07 -28.86
CA MET A 159 -35.61 10.68 -29.76
C MET A 159 -34.37 11.07 -28.93
N PHE A 160 -33.22 10.48 -29.24
CA PHE A 160 -31.95 10.91 -28.67
C PHE A 160 -31.56 12.26 -29.31
N PRO A 161 -31.03 13.23 -28.53
CA PRO A 161 -30.50 14.46 -29.10
C PRO A 161 -29.20 14.16 -29.86
N GLU A 162 -29.12 14.56 -31.12
CA GLU A 162 -27.93 14.41 -31.95
C GLU A 162 -26.83 15.40 -31.54
N GLY A 163 -26.10 15.05 -30.47
CA GLY A 163 -24.71 15.47 -30.34
C GLY A 163 -23.85 14.78 -31.40
N PRO A 164 -22.61 15.25 -31.66
CA PRO A 164 -21.73 14.62 -32.63
C PRO A 164 -21.49 13.16 -32.22
N ALA A 165 -21.95 12.23 -33.07
CA ALA A 165 -21.84 10.79 -32.85
C ALA A 165 -20.41 10.28 -33.07
N GLY A 166 -19.50 10.69 -32.18
CA GLY A 166 -18.27 9.94 -31.96
C GLY A 166 -18.67 8.52 -31.58
N ASP A 167 -18.23 7.55 -32.39
CA ASP A 167 -18.80 6.21 -32.43
C ASP A 167 -19.01 5.61 -31.04
N LEU A 168 -20.26 5.25 -30.73
CA LEU A 168 -20.62 4.63 -29.47
C LEU A 168 -19.91 3.28 -29.29
N GLY A 169 -19.58 2.58 -30.39
CA GLY A 169 -18.71 1.41 -30.39
C GLY A 169 -17.31 1.74 -29.89
N ALA A 170 -16.66 2.77 -30.46
CA ALA A 170 -15.34 3.25 -30.03
C ALA A 170 -15.33 3.76 -28.58
N LEU A 171 -16.36 4.47 -28.11
CA LEU A 171 -16.45 4.89 -26.70
C LEU A 171 -16.69 3.70 -25.75
N LEU A 172 -17.43 2.68 -26.20
CA LEU A 172 -17.64 1.43 -25.46
C LEU A 172 -16.55 0.38 -25.71
N ALA A 173 -15.49 0.68 -26.48
CA ALA A 173 -14.36 -0.21 -26.72
C ALA A 173 -13.46 -0.43 -25.48
N GLY A 174 -13.65 0.34 -24.41
CA GLY A 174 -12.98 0.15 -23.13
C GLY A 174 -13.17 1.35 -22.19
N PRO A 175 -13.09 1.17 -20.86
CA PRO A 175 -13.31 2.24 -19.89
C PRO A 175 -12.33 3.42 -20.03
N GLN A 176 -11.14 3.18 -20.58
CA GLN A 176 -10.12 4.19 -20.85
C GLN A 176 -10.56 5.22 -21.89
N TYR A 177 -11.30 4.79 -22.93
CA TYR A 177 -11.79 5.67 -23.98
C TYR A 177 -12.98 6.51 -23.50
N LEU A 178 -13.89 5.91 -22.73
CA LEU A 178 -15.01 6.61 -22.10
C LEU A 178 -14.51 7.68 -21.10
N ALA A 179 -13.49 7.35 -20.31
CA ALA A 179 -12.85 8.30 -19.40
C ALA A 179 -12.16 9.46 -20.14
N ALA A 180 -11.42 9.16 -21.22
CA ALA A 180 -10.76 10.16 -22.06
C ALA A 180 -11.74 11.11 -22.78
N HIS A 181 -12.94 10.61 -23.11
CA HIS A 181 -13.99 11.40 -23.76
C HIS A 181 -14.76 12.29 -22.78
N LEU A 182 -15.05 11.81 -21.57
CA LEU A 182 -15.94 12.50 -20.62
C LEU A 182 -15.21 13.39 -19.60
N LEU A 183 -13.94 13.10 -19.26
CA LEU A 183 -13.16 13.88 -18.30
C LEU A 183 -12.01 14.64 -18.97
N PRO A 184 -12.14 15.97 -19.17
CA PRO A 184 -11.05 16.82 -19.66
C PRO A 184 -9.77 16.64 -18.82
N GLY A 185 -8.65 16.37 -19.49
CA GLY A 185 -7.35 16.10 -18.86
C GLY A 185 -7.12 14.63 -18.46
N TRP A 186 -8.10 13.74 -18.60
CA TRP A 186 -7.82 12.30 -18.49
C TRP A 186 -6.84 11.88 -19.59
N THR A 187 -5.68 11.39 -19.18
CA THR A 187 -4.52 11.20 -20.04
C THR A 187 -4.22 9.71 -20.19
N MET A 188 -4.59 9.14 -21.34
CA MET A 188 -4.28 7.74 -21.65
C MET A 188 -2.77 7.52 -21.87
N ARG A 189 -2.32 6.32 -21.52
CA ARG A 189 -0.97 5.77 -21.72
C ARG A 189 -1.08 4.28 -22.06
N ALA A 190 -0.05 3.70 -22.68
CA ALA A 190 -0.04 2.29 -23.05
C ALA A 190 -0.47 1.33 -21.91
N HIS A 191 0.06 1.51 -20.68
CA HIS A 191 -0.38 0.70 -19.53
C HIS A 191 -1.87 0.83 -19.21
N THR A 192 -2.45 2.04 -19.28
CA THR A 192 -3.90 2.23 -19.07
C THR A 192 -4.76 1.60 -20.17
N GLN A 193 -4.22 1.42 -21.38
CA GLN A 193 -4.92 0.72 -22.47
C GLN A 193 -4.93 -0.79 -22.22
N VAL A 194 -3.79 -1.38 -21.81
CA VAL A 194 -3.71 -2.81 -21.43
C VAL A 194 -4.57 -3.12 -20.21
N ILE A 195 -4.55 -2.27 -19.18
CA ILE A 195 -5.43 -2.39 -17.99
C ILE A 195 -6.91 -2.26 -18.40
N GLY A 196 -7.23 -1.35 -19.31
CA GLY A 196 -8.59 -1.14 -19.81
C GLY A 196 -9.13 -2.30 -20.67
N GLU A 197 -8.29 -2.90 -21.51
CA GLU A 197 -8.64 -4.09 -22.29
C GLU A 197 -8.77 -5.32 -21.37
N ALA A 198 -7.92 -5.47 -20.36
CA ALA A 198 -8.07 -6.50 -19.33
C ALA A 198 -9.39 -6.35 -18.54
N PHE A 199 -9.79 -5.12 -18.22
CA PHE A 199 -11.10 -4.82 -17.63
C PHE A 199 -12.25 -5.19 -18.59
N ARG A 200 -12.12 -4.85 -19.88
CA ARG A 200 -13.11 -5.20 -20.91
C ARG A 200 -13.27 -6.70 -21.09
N HIS A 201 -12.15 -7.43 -21.17
CA HIS A 201 -12.13 -8.88 -21.19
C HIS A 201 -12.88 -9.46 -19.99
N ALA A 202 -12.59 -8.99 -18.78
CA ALA A 202 -13.31 -9.43 -17.58
C ALA A 202 -14.83 -9.18 -17.68
N VAL A 203 -15.27 -8.00 -18.12
CA VAL A 203 -16.72 -7.70 -18.26
C VAL A 203 -17.42 -8.57 -19.31
N TYR A 204 -16.77 -8.92 -20.42
CA TYR A 204 -17.42 -9.61 -21.54
C TYR A 204 -17.17 -11.12 -21.63
N THR A 205 -16.18 -11.68 -20.91
CA THR A 205 -15.91 -13.12 -20.85
C THR A 205 -16.56 -13.74 -19.60
N PRO A 206 -17.65 -14.53 -19.72
CA PRO A 206 -18.32 -15.16 -18.58
C PRO A 206 -17.38 -16.08 -17.79
N GLY A 207 -17.51 -16.07 -16.47
CA GLY A 207 -16.70 -16.87 -15.54
C GLY A 207 -15.22 -16.48 -15.45
N SER A 208 -14.76 -15.48 -16.22
CA SER A 208 -13.33 -15.14 -16.25
C SER A 208 -12.82 -14.61 -14.91
N LYS A 209 -11.66 -15.12 -14.49
CA LYS A 209 -10.88 -14.62 -13.36
C LYS A 209 -9.69 -13.85 -13.90
N THR A 210 -9.56 -12.58 -13.53
CA THR A 210 -8.49 -11.69 -14.02
C THR A 210 -7.81 -10.97 -12.86
N ALA A 211 -6.47 -10.99 -12.83
CA ALA A 211 -5.66 -10.26 -11.85
C ALA A 211 -4.80 -9.19 -12.56
N ILE A 212 -4.79 -7.97 -12.04
CA ILE A 212 -3.99 -6.85 -12.55
C ILE A 212 -3.04 -6.39 -11.44
N ILE A 213 -1.75 -6.74 -11.60
CA ILE A 213 -0.66 -6.45 -10.67
C ILE A 213 0.16 -5.30 -11.25
N THR A 214 0.16 -4.13 -10.61
CA THR A 214 0.87 -2.95 -11.12
C THR A 214 1.14 -1.91 -10.01
N PRO A 215 2.22 -1.10 -10.09
CA PRO A 215 2.64 -0.13 -9.06
C PRO A 215 1.56 0.79 -8.47
N PRO A 216 1.81 1.36 -7.28
CA PRO A 216 0.96 2.41 -6.74
C PRO A 216 0.98 3.66 -7.63
N GLN A 217 -0.10 4.44 -7.57
CA GLN A 217 -0.27 5.75 -8.22
C GLN A 217 -0.32 5.80 -9.76
N VAL A 218 -0.14 4.69 -10.50
CA VAL A 218 -0.28 4.63 -11.99
C VAL A 218 -1.73 4.68 -12.51
N GLY A 219 -2.69 5.14 -11.70
CA GLY A 219 -4.10 5.29 -12.10
C GLY A 219 -4.96 4.01 -12.07
N LYS A 220 -4.39 2.84 -11.75
CA LYS A 220 -5.07 1.52 -11.76
C LYS A 220 -6.49 1.54 -11.16
N SER A 221 -6.62 2.07 -9.94
CA SER A 221 -7.86 2.13 -9.16
C SER A 221 -8.87 3.14 -9.71
N ALA A 222 -8.43 4.26 -10.29
CA ALA A 222 -9.33 5.21 -10.93
C ALA A 222 -9.95 4.59 -12.19
N LEU A 223 -9.15 3.90 -13.00
CA LEU A 223 -9.64 3.21 -14.19
C LEU A 223 -10.54 2.02 -13.83
N CYS A 224 -10.11 1.11 -12.95
CA CYS A 224 -10.83 -0.15 -12.73
C CYS A 224 -11.91 -0.10 -11.64
N ALA A 225 -11.81 0.77 -10.63
CA ALA A 225 -12.74 0.81 -9.50
C ALA A 225 -13.68 2.02 -9.52
N GLN A 226 -13.59 2.91 -10.53
CA GLN A 226 -14.46 4.08 -10.69
C GLN A 226 -14.98 4.21 -12.13
N TRP A 227 -14.11 4.32 -13.13
CA TRP A 227 -14.53 4.40 -14.54
C TRP A 227 -15.02 3.06 -15.11
N GLY A 228 -14.39 1.95 -14.71
CA GLY A 228 -14.74 0.59 -15.11
C GLY A 228 -16.20 0.20 -14.81
N PRO A 229 -16.68 0.31 -13.55
CA PRO A 229 -18.07 0.02 -13.20
C PRO A 229 -19.07 0.93 -13.93
N PHE A 230 -18.74 2.22 -14.10
CA PHE A 230 -19.56 3.15 -14.88
C PHE A 230 -19.67 2.71 -16.35
N TRP A 231 -18.54 2.46 -17.02
CA TRP A 231 -18.49 1.95 -18.39
C TRP A 231 -19.24 0.61 -18.57
N ALA A 232 -19.07 -0.31 -17.61
CA ALA A 232 -19.75 -1.60 -17.63
C ALA A 232 -21.28 -1.46 -17.58
N LEU A 233 -21.81 -0.53 -16.78
CA LEU A 233 -23.25 -0.21 -16.73
C LEU A 233 -23.74 0.46 -18.03
N MET A 234 -22.88 1.18 -18.77
CA MET A 234 -23.26 1.74 -20.07
C MET A 234 -23.41 0.61 -21.11
N GLY A 235 -22.48 -0.35 -21.16
CA GLY A 235 -22.56 -1.51 -22.06
C GLY A 235 -23.60 -2.57 -21.67
N LYS A 236 -23.77 -2.84 -20.37
CA LYS A 236 -24.69 -3.84 -19.81
C LYS A 236 -25.64 -3.17 -18.79
N PRO A 237 -26.87 -2.77 -19.16
CA PRO A 237 -27.77 -2.02 -18.26
C PRO A 237 -28.15 -2.75 -16.97
N ASP A 238 -28.14 -4.09 -16.99
CA ASP A 238 -28.74 -4.94 -15.96
C ASP A 238 -27.71 -5.60 -15.03
N ILE A 239 -26.42 -5.33 -15.24
CA ILE A 239 -25.31 -5.91 -14.48
C ILE A 239 -25.27 -5.36 -13.04
N LYS A 240 -25.15 -6.25 -12.06
CA LYS A 240 -25.03 -5.90 -10.64
C LYS A 240 -23.59 -6.09 -10.18
N ILE A 241 -22.86 -4.99 -10.00
CA ILE A 241 -21.42 -4.99 -9.75
C ILE A 241 -21.16 -4.86 -8.24
N VAL A 242 -20.39 -5.78 -7.66
CA VAL A 242 -19.81 -5.57 -6.32
C VAL A 242 -18.41 -4.99 -6.49
N THR A 243 -18.10 -3.89 -5.79
CA THR A 243 -16.74 -3.32 -5.75
C THR A 243 -16.18 -3.39 -4.33
N ALA A 244 -15.22 -4.25 -4.10
CA ALA A 244 -14.57 -4.49 -2.82
C ALA A 244 -13.26 -3.70 -2.65
N SER A 245 -12.91 -3.35 -1.40
CA SER A 245 -11.65 -2.68 -1.06
C SER A 245 -11.30 -2.87 0.42
N TYR A 246 -10.07 -2.58 0.85
CA TYR A 246 -9.60 -2.81 2.23
C TYR A 246 -10.47 -2.23 3.36
N GLY A 247 -11.36 -1.26 3.11
CA GLY A 247 -12.13 -0.62 4.17
C GLY A 247 -13.25 0.30 3.71
N GLN A 248 -14.22 0.47 4.60
CA GLN A 248 -15.51 1.12 4.32
C GLN A 248 -15.39 2.54 3.72
N SER A 249 -14.46 3.37 4.20
CA SER A 249 -14.28 4.74 3.66
C SER A 249 -13.76 4.77 2.22
N LEU A 250 -13.05 3.73 1.77
CA LEU A 250 -12.63 3.58 0.37
C LEU A 250 -13.80 3.12 -0.50
N ALA A 251 -14.58 2.16 -0.02
CA ALA A 251 -15.83 1.75 -0.65
C ALA A 251 -16.82 2.91 -0.84
N GLU A 252 -17.00 3.76 0.17
CA GLU A 252 -17.81 4.98 0.08
C GLU A 252 -17.27 6.00 -0.91
N ARG A 253 -15.94 6.12 -1.05
CA ARG A 253 -15.30 7.00 -2.03
C ARG A 253 -15.57 6.51 -3.46
N ASN A 254 -15.30 5.23 -3.72
CA ASN A 254 -15.46 4.64 -5.04
C ASN A 254 -16.95 4.57 -5.44
N GLY A 255 -17.84 4.13 -4.55
CA GLY A 255 -19.29 4.08 -4.80
C GLY A 255 -19.91 5.45 -5.09
N ARG A 256 -19.47 6.50 -4.36
CA ARG A 256 -19.86 7.90 -4.65
C ARG A 256 -19.36 8.35 -6.02
N ALA A 257 -18.10 8.06 -6.37
CA ALA A 257 -17.52 8.43 -7.67
C ALA A 257 -18.29 7.79 -8.85
N ILE A 258 -18.56 6.48 -8.78
CA ILE A 258 -19.34 5.77 -9.81
C ILE A 258 -20.76 6.35 -9.90
N ARG A 259 -21.41 6.62 -8.75
CA ARG A 259 -22.76 7.21 -8.73
C ARG A 259 -22.80 8.59 -9.37
N SER A 260 -21.81 9.44 -9.11
CA SER A 260 -21.70 10.77 -9.74
C SER A 260 -21.53 10.67 -11.25
N LEU A 261 -20.72 9.74 -11.76
CA LEU A 261 -20.59 9.52 -13.21
C LEU A 261 -21.92 9.08 -13.85
N VAL A 262 -22.70 8.22 -13.17
CA VAL A 262 -24.05 7.83 -13.64
C VAL A 262 -25.02 9.02 -13.62
N ASP A 263 -25.01 9.84 -12.58
CA ASP A 263 -25.89 11.01 -12.45
C ASP A 263 -25.58 12.08 -13.52
N GLU A 264 -24.30 12.39 -13.72
CA GLU A 264 -23.82 13.44 -14.63
C GLU A 264 -23.84 13.03 -16.10
N HIS A 265 -23.59 11.75 -16.42
CA HIS A 265 -23.39 11.30 -17.80
C HIS A 265 -24.28 10.12 -18.22
N GLY A 266 -24.78 9.32 -17.27
CA GLY A 266 -25.55 8.10 -17.58
C GLY A 266 -26.79 8.33 -18.43
N HIS A 267 -27.42 9.50 -18.29
CA HIS A 267 -28.60 9.88 -19.09
C HIS A 267 -28.34 9.83 -20.61
N ARG A 268 -27.11 10.12 -21.05
CA ARG A 268 -26.70 10.07 -22.47
C ARG A 268 -26.76 8.65 -23.05
N TYR A 269 -26.64 7.65 -22.19
CA TYR A 269 -26.67 6.22 -22.52
C TYR A 269 -27.98 5.55 -22.09
N GLY A 270 -29.00 6.33 -21.69
CA GLY A 270 -30.25 5.82 -21.15
C GLY A 270 -30.09 5.12 -19.79
N ARG A 271 -29.11 5.49 -18.97
CA ARG A 271 -28.90 4.98 -17.60
C ARG A 271 -29.33 6.05 -16.60
N VAL A 272 -30.25 5.69 -15.70
CA VAL A 272 -30.86 6.61 -14.72
C VAL A 272 -30.89 5.90 -13.37
N LEU A 273 -30.50 6.61 -12.30
CA LEU A 273 -30.54 6.09 -10.93
C LEU A 273 -31.98 5.84 -10.46
N ALA A 274 -32.19 4.80 -9.67
CA ALA A 274 -33.49 4.49 -9.08
C ALA A 274 -33.93 5.59 -8.09
N ARG A 275 -35.23 5.93 -8.13
CA ARG A 275 -35.80 6.99 -7.29
C ARG A 275 -35.84 6.58 -5.82
N GLY A 276 -35.51 7.52 -4.93
CA GLY A 276 -35.59 7.35 -3.48
C GLY A 276 -34.33 6.76 -2.83
N GLU A 277 -33.45 6.12 -3.59
CA GLU A 277 -32.19 5.60 -3.07
C GLU A 277 -31.20 6.72 -2.71
N ARG A 278 -30.86 6.81 -1.42
CA ARG A 278 -29.92 7.82 -0.87
C ARG A 278 -28.52 7.27 -0.59
N SER A 279 -28.30 5.97 -0.73
CA SER A 279 -26.99 5.36 -0.43
C SER A 279 -25.97 5.63 -1.53
N VAL A 280 -24.75 5.98 -1.11
CA VAL A 280 -23.58 6.12 -2.01
C VAL A 280 -22.86 4.79 -2.24
N THR A 281 -23.07 3.80 -1.37
CA THR A 281 -22.42 2.49 -1.45
C THR A 281 -23.28 1.41 -2.09
N ARG A 282 -24.61 1.48 -2.01
CA ARG A 282 -25.50 0.47 -2.58
C ARG A 282 -26.68 1.12 -3.29
N TRP A 283 -26.71 1.03 -4.62
CA TRP A 283 -27.74 1.67 -5.45
C TRP A 283 -27.96 0.93 -6.77
N SER A 284 -29.09 1.20 -7.40
CA SER A 284 -29.57 0.58 -8.63
C SER A 284 -29.92 1.60 -9.72
N LEU A 285 -29.99 1.12 -10.95
CA LEU A 285 -30.55 1.82 -12.11
C LEU A 285 -32.02 1.44 -12.28
N THR A 286 -32.80 2.29 -12.93
CA THR A 286 -34.21 2.01 -13.29
C THR A 286 -34.41 0.80 -14.19
N HIS A 287 -33.34 0.21 -14.72
CA HIS A 287 -33.36 -0.98 -15.59
C HIS A 287 -33.16 -2.30 -14.82
N GLY A 288 -32.45 -2.27 -13.67
CA GLY A 288 -32.24 -3.44 -12.80
C GLY A 288 -30.78 -3.71 -12.42
N GLY A 289 -29.82 -3.18 -13.18
CA GLY A 289 -28.40 -3.19 -12.82
C GLY A 289 -28.08 -2.20 -11.69
N GLY A 290 -26.84 -2.22 -11.20
CA GLY A 290 -26.44 -1.36 -10.08
C GLY A 290 -25.07 -1.67 -9.50
N VAL A 291 -24.73 -1.00 -8.40
CA VAL A 291 -23.44 -1.13 -7.71
C VAL A 291 -23.64 -1.34 -6.22
N PHE A 292 -22.87 -2.27 -5.65
CA PHE A 292 -22.64 -2.40 -4.22
C PHE A 292 -21.14 -2.30 -3.91
N SER A 293 -20.70 -1.11 -3.52
CA SER A 293 -19.36 -0.86 -2.99
C SER A 293 -19.28 -1.23 -1.51
N ALA A 294 -18.30 -2.07 -1.16
CA ALA A 294 -18.15 -2.66 0.17
C ALA A 294 -16.69 -2.65 0.65
N GLY A 295 -16.50 -2.47 1.96
CA GLY A 295 -15.22 -2.77 2.61
C GLY A 295 -15.06 -4.25 2.92
N VAL A 296 -13.83 -4.72 3.09
CA VAL A 296 -13.55 -6.03 3.73
C VAL A 296 -14.32 -6.13 5.06
N GLY A 297 -14.89 -7.29 5.33
CA GLY A 297 -15.72 -7.55 6.51
C GLY A 297 -17.18 -7.11 6.37
N ALA A 298 -17.55 -6.33 5.35
CA ALA A 298 -18.94 -5.93 5.14
C ALA A 298 -19.80 -7.12 4.66
N ALA A 299 -21.05 -7.17 5.13
CA ALA A 299 -22.02 -8.18 4.74
C ALA A 299 -22.60 -7.90 3.34
N LEU A 300 -22.25 -8.74 2.37
CA LEU A 300 -22.74 -8.66 0.98
C LEU A 300 -24.11 -9.35 0.80
N THR A 301 -24.86 -9.60 1.89
CA THR A 301 -26.11 -10.36 1.87
C THR A 301 -27.24 -9.66 1.10
N GLY A 302 -28.07 -10.46 0.42
CA GLY A 302 -29.26 -9.98 -0.30
C GLY A 302 -28.92 -9.10 -1.52
N PHE A 303 -27.76 -9.29 -2.13
CA PHE A 303 -27.39 -8.69 -3.43
C PHE A 303 -26.83 -9.79 -4.33
N SER A 304 -27.52 -10.09 -5.43
CA SER A 304 -26.97 -10.97 -6.48
C SER A 304 -25.89 -10.18 -7.22
N ALA A 305 -24.69 -10.74 -7.33
CA ALA A 305 -23.55 -10.05 -7.92
C ALA A 305 -23.18 -10.70 -9.26
N ASP A 306 -23.34 -9.94 -10.34
CA ASP A 306 -23.09 -10.38 -11.71
C ASP A 306 -21.66 -10.03 -12.19
N MET A 307 -20.89 -9.30 -11.36
CA MET A 307 -19.45 -9.08 -11.47
C MET A 307 -18.85 -8.70 -10.10
N LEU A 308 -17.64 -9.17 -9.80
CA LEU A 308 -16.84 -8.74 -8.64
C LEU A 308 -15.60 -7.99 -9.10
N ILE A 309 -15.38 -6.81 -8.54
CA ILE A 309 -14.15 -6.02 -8.70
C ILE A 309 -13.53 -5.83 -7.31
N ILE A 310 -12.24 -6.10 -7.16
CA ILE A 310 -11.50 -5.95 -5.90
C ILE A 310 -10.33 -4.99 -6.12
N ASP A 311 -10.28 -3.89 -5.36
CA ASP A 311 -9.29 -2.80 -5.49
C ASP A 311 -8.54 -2.62 -4.16
N ASP A 312 -7.28 -3.03 -4.12
CA ASP A 312 -6.36 -3.03 -2.96
C ASP A 312 -6.99 -3.59 -1.66
N LEU A 313 -6.77 -4.89 -1.39
CA LEU A 313 -7.28 -5.58 -0.18
C LEU A 313 -6.57 -5.17 1.13
N TYR A 314 -5.35 -4.61 1.05
CA TYR A 314 -4.56 -4.22 2.21
C TYR A 314 -4.37 -2.70 2.26
N LYS A 315 -4.57 -2.12 3.44
CA LYS A 315 -4.39 -0.68 3.69
C LYS A 315 -2.92 -0.28 3.84
N SER A 316 -2.07 -1.17 4.37
CA SER A 316 -0.68 -0.88 4.68
C SER A 316 0.18 -2.15 4.77
N ARG A 317 1.50 -1.93 4.81
CA ARG A 317 2.55 -2.91 5.13
C ARG A 317 2.18 -3.77 6.35
N ALA A 318 1.82 -3.14 7.46
CA ALA A 318 1.45 -3.83 8.70
C ALA A 318 0.08 -4.54 8.66
N ASP A 319 -0.83 -4.13 7.76
CA ASP A 319 -2.09 -4.85 7.51
C ASP A 319 -1.82 -6.15 6.74
N ALA A 320 -0.89 -6.13 5.77
CA ALA A 320 -0.52 -7.29 4.97
C ALA A 320 0.41 -8.29 5.69
N GLU A 321 1.20 -7.82 6.66
CA GLU A 321 2.07 -8.69 7.47
C GLU A 321 1.35 -9.29 8.68
N SER A 322 0.27 -8.65 9.15
CA SER A 322 -0.53 -9.16 10.26
C SER A 322 -1.33 -10.40 9.85
N LEU A 323 -0.92 -11.57 10.36
CA LEU A 323 -1.61 -12.86 10.17
C LEU A 323 -3.13 -12.74 10.40
N THR A 324 -3.55 -12.18 11.53
CA THR A 324 -4.96 -11.99 11.86
C THR A 324 -5.73 -11.15 10.82
N ILE A 325 -5.10 -10.13 10.24
CA ILE A 325 -5.73 -9.29 9.21
C ILE A 325 -5.76 -10.02 7.86
N ARG A 326 -4.66 -10.69 7.47
CA ARG A 326 -4.62 -11.56 6.28
C ARG A 326 -5.71 -12.63 6.32
N ASP A 327 -5.86 -13.30 7.46
CA ASP A 327 -6.82 -14.39 7.59
C ASP A 327 -8.26 -13.85 7.67
N THR A 328 -8.49 -12.69 8.31
CA THR A 328 -9.79 -11.99 8.23
C THR A 328 -10.16 -11.59 6.79
N ILE A 329 -9.19 -11.11 6.00
CA ILE A 329 -9.36 -10.80 4.57
C ILE A 329 -9.66 -12.08 3.78
N TRP A 330 -8.91 -13.16 4.05
CA TRP A 330 -9.05 -14.44 3.37
C TRP A 330 -10.39 -15.14 3.65
N ASP A 331 -10.81 -15.16 4.92
CA ASP A 331 -12.11 -15.69 5.34
C ASP A 331 -13.25 -14.89 4.72
N TRP A 332 -13.18 -13.55 4.72
CA TRP A 332 -14.19 -12.71 4.07
C TRP A 332 -14.22 -12.93 2.55
N LEU A 333 -13.06 -13.02 1.89
CA LEU A 333 -12.94 -13.25 0.46
C LEU A 333 -13.54 -14.62 0.07
N SER A 334 -13.07 -15.68 0.73
CA SER A 334 -13.42 -17.07 0.42
C SER A 334 -14.82 -17.48 0.87
N SER A 335 -15.30 -17.04 2.03
CA SER A 335 -16.62 -17.42 2.57
C SER A 335 -17.76 -16.47 2.18
N SER A 336 -17.45 -15.21 1.80
CA SER A 336 -18.44 -14.14 1.72
C SER A 336 -18.43 -13.30 0.44
N ALA A 337 -17.28 -13.11 -0.23
CA ALA A 337 -17.22 -12.39 -1.50
C ALA A 337 -17.44 -13.34 -2.69
N LEU A 338 -16.60 -14.37 -2.81
CA LEU A 338 -16.63 -15.32 -3.92
C LEU A 338 -17.91 -16.19 -3.93
N THR A 339 -18.47 -16.48 -2.76
CA THR A 339 -19.68 -17.34 -2.58
C THR A 339 -21.01 -16.67 -2.93
N ARG A 340 -21.03 -15.35 -3.15
CA ARG A 340 -22.26 -14.58 -3.46
C ARG A 340 -22.35 -14.14 -4.93
N MET A 341 -21.45 -14.67 -5.76
CA MET A 341 -21.41 -14.41 -7.19
C MET A 341 -22.49 -15.23 -7.92
N SER A 342 -23.18 -14.60 -8.86
CA SER A 342 -24.06 -15.28 -9.83
C SER A 342 -23.23 -16.32 -10.62
N PRO A 343 -23.78 -17.48 -11.00
CA PRO A 343 -23.05 -18.46 -11.82
C PRO A 343 -22.51 -17.82 -13.10
N GLY A 344 -21.20 -17.97 -13.35
CA GLY A 344 -20.52 -17.34 -14.48
C GLY A 344 -20.29 -15.83 -14.36
N ALA A 345 -20.46 -15.22 -13.19
CA ALA A 345 -20.06 -13.84 -12.95
C ALA A 345 -18.52 -13.70 -12.93
N PRO A 346 -17.92 -12.81 -13.74
CA PRO A 346 -16.48 -12.59 -13.76
C PRO A 346 -15.95 -11.92 -12.48
N ILE A 347 -14.70 -12.22 -12.17
CA ILE A 347 -13.95 -11.70 -11.02
C ILE A 347 -12.72 -10.95 -11.53
N LEU A 348 -12.58 -9.69 -11.13
CA LEU A 348 -11.43 -8.86 -11.42
C LEU A 348 -10.77 -8.41 -10.11
N MET A 349 -9.49 -8.72 -9.93
CA MET A 349 -8.66 -8.21 -8.83
C MET A 349 -7.62 -7.23 -9.36
N ILE A 350 -7.46 -6.08 -8.70
CA ILE A 350 -6.44 -5.07 -9.01
C ILE A 350 -5.70 -4.76 -7.71
N GLY A 351 -4.36 -4.85 -7.73
CA GLY A 351 -3.57 -4.69 -6.51
C GLY A 351 -2.12 -4.28 -6.72
N THR A 352 -1.56 -3.62 -5.71
CA THR A 352 -0.11 -3.66 -5.43
C THR A 352 0.15 -4.79 -4.44
N LEU A 353 1.05 -5.71 -4.76
CA LEU A 353 1.36 -6.84 -3.89
C LEU A 353 2.22 -6.40 -2.69
N TRP A 354 1.91 -6.92 -1.51
CA TRP A 354 2.64 -6.56 -0.28
C TRP A 354 3.57 -7.66 0.23
N THR A 355 3.08 -8.89 0.33
CA THR A 355 3.78 -10.04 0.92
C THR A 355 3.59 -11.27 0.04
N GLU A 356 4.44 -12.28 0.13
CA GLU A 356 4.20 -13.56 -0.56
C GLU A 356 2.82 -14.17 -0.21
N GLN A 357 2.36 -14.02 1.05
CA GLN A 357 1.03 -14.48 1.49
C GLN A 357 -0.10 -13.46 1.22
N ASP A 358 0.06 -12.56 0.24
CA ASP A 358 -0.99 -11.65 -0.26
C ASP A 358 -2.16 -12.45 -0.84
N ALA A 359 -3.40 -12.01 -0.61
CA ALA A 359 -4.60 -12.72 -1.05
C ALA A 359 -4.70 -12.92 -2.57
N ILE A 360 -4.05 -12.08 -3.40
CA ILE A 360 -3.92 -12.34 -4.85
C ILE A 360 -3.01 -13.55 -5.08
N LEU A 361 -1.83 -13.59 -4.46
CA LEU A 361 -0.87 -14.69 -4.62
C LEU A 361 -1.41 -16.01 -4.07
N ARG A 362 -2.08 -16.00 -2.91
CA ARG A 362 -2.78 -17.19 -2.35
C ARG A 362 -3.86 -17.75 -3.30
N LEU A 363 -4.48 -16.92 -4.15
CA LEU A 363 -5.42 -17.38 -5.17
C LEU A 363 -4.69 -17.95 -6.40
N LEU A 364 -3.63 -17.30 -6.88
CA LEU A 364 -2.82 -17.81 -7.99
C LEU A 364 -2.13 -19.13 -7.65
N GLU A 365 -1.67 -19.31 -6.40
CA GLU A 365 -1.11 -20.57 -5.89
C GLU A 365 -2.15 -21.71 -5.88
N ARG A 366 -3.40 -21.41 -5.52
CA ARG A 366 -4.47 -22.41 -5.39
C ARG A 366 -5.16 -22.75 -6.71
N GLU A 367 -5.32 -21.78 -7.60
CA GLU A 367 -6.18 -21.87 -8.79
C GLU A 367 -5.40 -21.72 -10.10
N GLY A 368 -4.10 -21.43 -10.03
CA GLY A 368 -3.18 -21.36 -11.16
C GLY A 368 -3.41 -20.18 -12.11
N ARG A 369 -2.40 -19.91 -12.95
CA ARG A 369 -2.46 -18.93 -14.04
C ARG A 369 -2.88 -19.63 -15.33
N LEU A 370 -3.54 -18.94 -16.27
CA LEU A 370 -4.00 -19.53 -17.54
C LEU A 370 -2.83 -20.11 -18.36
N GLU A 371 -1.68 -19.45 -18.36
CA GLU A 371 -0.44 -19.89 -19.00
C GLU A 371 0.12 -21.20 -18.40
N ASP A 372 -0.19 -21.50 -17.13
CA ASP A 372 0.18 -22.72 -16.42
C ASP A 372 -0.95 -23.78 -16.44
N GLY A 373 -2.05 -23.53 -17.16
CA GLY A 373 -3.23 -24.39 -17.22
C GLY A 373 -4.24 -24.23 -16.08
N GLY A 374 -4.08 -23.19 -15.25
CA GLY A 374 -5.04 -22.80 -14.21
C GLY A 374 -6.14 -21.86 -14.71
N GLU A 375 -6.76 -21.10 -13.81
CA GLU A 375 -7.97 -20.32 -14.08
C GLU A 375 -7.76 -18.80 -14.25
N TRP A 376 -6.65 -18.24 -13.75
CA TRP A 376 -6.46 -16.79 -13.68
C TRP A 376 -5.70 -16.18 -14.87
N ARG A 377 -6.33 -15.23 -15.56
CA ARG A 377 -5.62 -14.32 -16.48
C ARG A 377 -4.84 -13.29 -15.67
N VAL A 378 -3.51 -13.33 -15.69
CA VAL A 378 -2.67 -12.35 -14.98
C VAL A 378 -2.14 -11.29 -15.95
N VAL A 379 -2.25 -10.02 -15.55
CA VAL A 379 -1.63 -8.87 -16.21
C VAL A 379 -0.68 -8.22 -15.21
N HIS A 380 0.60 -8.54 -15.35
CA HIS A 380 1.67 -8.08 -14.47
C HIS A 380 2.45 -6.96 -15.17
N LEU A 381 2.40 -5.75 -14.62
CA LEU A 381 2.97 -4.53 -15.20
C LEU A 381 3.93 -3.88 -14.19
N PRO A 382 5.18 -4.37 -14.07
CA PRO A 382 6.17 -3.86 -13.11
C PRO A 382 6.70 -2.47 -13.52
N ALA A 383 7.15 -1.69 -12.53
CA ALA A 383 7.68 -0.33 -12.71
C ALA A 383 8.89 -0.29 -13.66
N ILE A 384 9.75 -1.30 -13.59
CA ILE A 384 10.82 -1.60 -14.55
C ILE A 384 10.50 -2.98 -15.15
N ALA A 385 10.53 -3.11 -16.47
CA ALA A 385 10.30 -4.40 -17.14
C ALA A 385 11.36 -5.44 -16.75
N ASP A 386 10.90 -6.66 -16.47
CA ASP A 386 11.70 -7.80 -16.02
C ASP A 386 11.05 -9.09 -16.53
N HIS A 387 11.55 -9.62 -17.65
CA HIS A 387 11.00 -10.78 -18.35
C HIS A 387 11.25 -12.09 -17.57
N ALA A 388 12.23 -12.11 -16.66
CA ALA A 388 12.45 -13.23 -15.75
C ALA A 388 11.38 -13.28 -14.64
N LEU A 389 10.81 -12.13 -14.27
CA LEU A 389 9.67 -12.03 -13.36
C LEU A 389 8.32 -12.25 -14.05
N THR A 390 8.08 -11.60 -15.20
CA THR A 390 6.74 -11.57 -15.81
C THR A 390 6.51 -12.58 -16.92
N GLY A 391 7.56 -13.20 -17.46
CA GLY A 391 7.52 -13.68 -18.84
C GLY A 391 7.41 -12.48 -19.81
N PRO A 392 6.85 -12.66 -21.02
CA PRO A 392 6.68 -11.57 -21.98
C PRO A 392 5.90 -10.38 -21.40
N ASP A 393 6.54 -9.20 -21.33
CA ASP A 393 5.92 -8.00 -20.76
C ASP A 393 4.62 -7.62 -21.52
N PRO A 394 3.48 -7.39 -20.83
CA PRO A 394 2.20 -7.10 -21.49
C PRO A 394 2.12 -5.80 -22.30
N LEU A 395 3.17 -4.97 -22.32
CA LEU A 395 3.29 -3.79 -23.19
C LEU A 395 4.31 -3.99 -24.31
N GLY A 396 4.97 -5.14 -24.40
CA GLY A 396 6.05 -5.39 -25.36
C GLY A 396 7.35 -4.63 -25.06
N ARG A 397 7.55 -4.21 -23.79
CA ARG A 397 8.79 -3.57 -23.31
C ARG A 397 9.99 -4.51 -23.37
N ALA A 398 11.19 -3.96 -23.53
CA ALA A 398 12.44 -4.69 -23.29
C ALA A 398 12.81 -4.66 -21.80
N ASP A 399 13.67 -5.58 -21.35
CA ASP A 399 14.18 -5.57 -19.97
C ASP A 399 14.82 -4.22 -19.61
N GLY A 400 14.46 -3.69 -18.44
CA GLY A 400 14.90 -2.37 -17.97
C GLY A 400 14.00 -1.19 -18.40
N ASP A 401 13.02 -1.38 -19.29
CA ASP A 401 12.13 -0.29 -19.73
C ASP A 401 11.13 0.12 -18.64
N TYR A 402 11.01 1.43 -18.43
CA TYR A 402 10.14 2.01 -17.43
C TYR A 402 8.65 1.95 -17.81
N LEU A 403 7.79 1.67 -16.83
CA LEU A 403 6.34 1.73 -16.98
C LEU A 403 5.91 3.17 -17.23
N THR A 404 5.10 3.42 -18.27
CA THR A 404 4.59 4.76 -18.57
C THR A 404 3.74 5.31 -17.41
N HIS A 405 3.64 6.64 -17.27
CA HIS A 405 2.89 7.28 -16.16
C HIS A 405 1.94 8.37 -16.68
N PRO A 406 0.66 8.45 -16.21
CA PRO A 406 -0.32 9.37 -16.79
C PRO A 406 0.04 10.85 -16.65
N LYS A 407 0.75 11.24 -15.59
CA LYS A 407 1.16 12.64 -15.34
C LYS A 407 2.48 13.05 -16.01
N ILE A 408 3.18 12.13 -16.68
CA ILE A 408 4.45 12.42 -17.37
C ILE A 408 4.17 12.41 -18.89
N PRO A 409 4.62 13.41 -19.67
CA PRO A 409 4.48 13.40 -21.12
C PRO A 409 5.18 12.19 -21.75
N GLU A 410 4.53 11.53 -22.70
CA GLU A 410 5.02 10.28 -23.31
C GLU A 410 6.34 10.45 -24.10
N ARG A 411 6.60 11.68 -24.59
CA ARG A 411 7.89 12.07 -25.20
C ARG A 411 9.02 12.34 -24.19
N ASP A 412 8.71 12.44 -22.90
CA ASP A 412 9.67 12.81 -21.85
C ASP A 412 10.17 11.57 -21.08
N GLN A 413 10.96 10.77 -21.79
CA GLN A 413 11.56 9.55 -21.25
C GLN A 413 12.60 9.84 -20.15
N ASN A 414 13.16 11.06 -20.12
CA ASN A 414 14.08 11.49 -19.07
C ASN A 414 13.34 11.77 -17.76
N ALA A 415 12.20 12.48 -17.80
CA ALA A 415 11.33 12.62 -16.64
C ALA A 415 10.77 11.27 -16.16
N LEU A 416 10.44 10.35 -17.08
CA LEU A 416 9.96 9.02 -16.73
C LEU A 416 11.03 8.19 -16.00
N ARG A 417 12.25 8.11 -16.55
CA ARG A 417 13.42 7.51 -15.91
C ARG A 417 13.69 8.13 -14.53
N SER A 418 13.76 9.46 -14.47
CA SER A 418 14.05 10.20 -13.25
C SER A 418 13.00 9.95 -12.15
N PHE A 419 11.72 9.89 -12.52
CA PHE A 419 10.63 9.56 -11.59
C PHE A 419 10.82 8.17 -10.97
N TRP A 420 11.07 7.14 -11.77
CA TRP A 420 11.20 5.77 -11.26
C TRP A 420 12.51 5.52 -10.52
N GLU A 421 13.65 6.04 -10.98
CA GLU A 421 14.92 5.89 -10.23
C GLU A 421 14.91 6.70 -8.93
N THR A 422 14.33 7.90 -8.92
CA THR A 422 14.06 8.62 -7.66
C THR A 422 13.17 7.77 -6.74
N ARG A 423 12.15 7.11 -7.29
CA ARG A 423 11.25 6.25 -6.51
C ARG A 423 11.94 5.02 -5.95
N ARG A 424 12.80 4.38 -6.75
CA ARG A 424 13.64 3.24 -6.37
C ARG A 424 14.61 3.61 -5.26
N ALA A 425 15.41 4.66 -5.47
CA ALA A 425 16.32 5.20 -4.46
C ALA A 425 15.58 5.62 -3.16
N SER A 426 14.33 6.09 -3.27
CA SER A 426 13.52 6.50 -2.11
C SER A 426 12.92 5.36 -1.29
N THR A 427 13.04 4.11 -1.74
CA THR A 427 12.33 2.96 -1.19
C THR A 427 13.34 1.91 -0.70
N LEU A 428 13.02 1.21 0.40
CA LEU A 428 13.84 0.07 0.86
C LEU A 428 13.68 -1.11 -0.11
N LEU A 429 14.70 -1.94 -0.34
CA LEU A 429 14.65 -2.90 -1.47
C LEU A 429 13.44 -3.85 -1.39
N LEU A 430 13.10 -4.39 -0.20
CA LEU A 430 11.91 -5.25 -0.05
C LEU A 430 10.58 -4.51 -0.28
N ASP A 431 10.51 -3.22 0.05
CA ASP A 431 9.37 -2.37 -0.29
C ASP A 431 9.31 -2.08 -1.80
N TRP A 432 10.47 -1.96 -2.47
CA TRP A 432 10.57 -1.75 -3.92
C TRP A 432 10.12 -3.00 -4.70
N GLN A 433 10.72 -4.15 -4.42
CA GLN A 433 10.40 -5.41 -5.11
C GLN A 433 8.91 -5.76 -4.95
N ALA A 434 8.37 -5.72 -3.73
CA ALA A 434 6.96 -5.97 -3.48
C ALA A 434 6.03 -4.98 -4.22
N LEU A 435 6.16 -3.67 -3.94
CA LEU A 435 5.15 -2.68 -4.36
C LEU A 435 5.29 -2.19 -5.80
N TYR A 436 6.50 -2.27 -6.38
CA TYR A 436 6.81 -1.67 -7.69
C TYR A 436 7.20 -2.71 -8.73
N GLN A 437 7.90 -3.78 -8.37
CA GLN A 437 8.05 -4.92 -9.28
C GLN A 437 6.89 -5.92 -9.18
N GLY A 438 6.16 -5.98 -8.06
CA GLY A 438 5.15 -7.03 -7.84
C GLY A 438 5.77 -8.38 -7.49
N ASP A 439 6.95 -8.35 -6.87
CA ASP A 439 7.77 -9.49 -6.47
C ASP A 439 8.03 -9.46 -4.95
N PRO A 440 7.03 -9.79 -4.11
CA PRO A 440 7.20 -9.81 -2.66
C PRO A 440 7.92 -11.10 -2.24
N ARG A 441 9.19 -10.97 -1.81
CA ARG A 441 10.03 -12.11 -1.41
C ARG A 441 9.75 -12.61 0.02
N PRO A 442 10.07 -13.89 0.32
CA PRO A 442 10.07 -14.44 1.67
C PRO A 442 10.96 -13.65 2.63
N ARG A 443 10.72 -13.80 3.93
CA ARG A 443 11.50 -13.15 5.00
C ARG A 443 11.99 -14.07 6.11
N ASP A 444 11.98 -15.38 5.87
CA ASP A 444 12.41 -16.38 6.86
C ASP A 444 13.92 -16.34 7.10
N GLY A 445 14.33 -16.14 8.36
CA GLY A 445 15.73 -16.18 8.78
C GLY A 445 15.97 -15.52 10.14
N ALA A 446 17.20 -15.59 10.65
CA ALA A 446 17.67 -14.57 11.58
C ALA A 446 17.78 -13.25 10.82
N VAL A 447 17.46 -12.11 11.45
CA VAL A 447 17.35 -10.84 10.73
C VAL A 447 18.67 -10.46 10.04
N LEU A 448 19.82 -10.72 10.68
CA LEU A 448 21.12 -10.82 10.02
C LEU A 448 21.88 -12.04 10.51
N THR A 449 22.80 -12.58 9.70
CA THR A 449 23.86 -13.46 10.18
C THR A 449 24.99 -12.64 10.79
N TRP A 450 25.77 -13.22 11.71
CA TRP A 450 26.97 -12.56 12.25
C TRP A 450 27.95 -12.15 11.14
N GLU A 451 28.15 -13.03 10.14
CA GLU A 451 28.94 -12.76 8.94
C GLU A 451 28.45 -11.54 8.15
N ALA A 452 27.13 -11.37 7.97
CA ALA A 452 26.57 -10.19 7.30
C ALA A 452 26.79 -8.89 8.10
N VAL A 453 26.75 -8.97 9.43
CA VAL A 453 27.10 -7.83 10.31
C VAL A 453 28.59 -7.51 10.22
N GLU A 454 29.48 -8.51 10.26
CA GLU A 454 30.94 -8.33 10.15
C GLU A 454 31.35 -7.75 8.80
N ASN A 455 30.79 -8.26 7.69
CA ASN A 455 31.05 -7.76 6.34
C ASN A 455 30.57 -6.30 6.15
N ALA A 456 29.55 -5.87 6.90
CA ALA A 456 29.07 -4.49 6.89
C ALA A 456 29.90 -3.55 7.79
N MET A 457 30.83 -4.04 8.60
CA MET A 457 31.62 -3.18 9.50
C MET A 457 32.55 -2.22 8.75
N PHE A 458 32.74 -1.03 9.30
CA PHE A 458 33.82 -0.09 8.94
C PHE A 458 34.59 0.33 10.20
N ASN A 459 35.64 1.15 10.06
CA ASN A 459 36.30 1.82 11.18
C ASN A 459 36.11 3.35 11.01
N LEU A 460 35.83 4.11 12.07
CA LEU A 460 35.47 5.54 11.98
C LEU A 460 36.42 6.41 11.14
N PRO A 461 37.76 6.25 11.17
CA PRO A 461 38.69 6.97 10.28
C PRO A 461 38.52 6.69 8.77
N GLN A 462 37.69 5.71 8.39
CA GLN A 462 37.33 5.36 7.01
C GLN A 462 35.99 5.96 6.57
N LEU A 463 35.30 6.70 7.45
CA LEU A 463 34.05 7.38 7.13
C LEU A 463 34.31 8.47 6.06
N PRO A 464 33.54 8.52 4.95
CA PRO A 464 33.81 9.47 3.87
C PRO A 464 33.84 10.94 4.36
N ALA A 465 34.86 11.67 3.93
CA ALA A 465 34.96 13.10 4.19
C ALA A 465 33.78 13.83 3.51
N GLY A 466 32.87 14.38 4.31
CA GLY A 466 31.61 14.94 3.81
C GLY A 466 30.38 14.05 4.00
N VAL A 467 30.37 13.15 5.00
CA VAL A 467 29.11 12.63 5.57
C VAL A 467 28.10 13.77 5.75
N GLY A 468 26.91 13.59 5.17
CA GLY A 468 25.89 14.61 5.05
C GLY A 468 24.93 14.57 6.23
N ARG A 469 23.64 14.31 5.95
CA ARG A 469 22.60 14.32 6.98
C ARG A 469 22.93 13.34 8.10
N THR A 470 22.92 13.84 9.33
CA THR A 470 23.19 13.09 10.55
C THR A 470 21.96 13.11 11.46
N VAL A 471 21.63 11.96 12.05
CA VAL A 471 20.45 11.79 12.91
C VAL A 471 20.83 11.14 14.23
N VAL A 472 20.16 11.57 15.31
CA VAL A 472 20.10 10.82 16.58
C VAL A 472 18.74 10.16 16.66
N ALA A 473 18.70 8.83 16.76
CA ALA A 473 17.47 8.06 16.83
C ALA A 473 17.29 7.43 18.21
N VAL A 474 16.05 7.37 18.69
CA VAL A 474 15.72 7.04 20.09
C VAL A 474 14.52 6.10 20.20
N ASP A 475 14.69 4.98 20.91
CA ASP A 475 13.60 4.16 21.48
C ASP A 475 13.55 4.41 23.01
N PRO A 476 12.59 5.21 23.51
CA PRO A 476 12.53 5.59 24.92
C PRO A 476 11.88 4.51 25.81
N ALA A 477 12.60 4.13 26.86
CA ALA A 477 12.13 3.20 27.89
C ALA A 477 10.81 3.66 28.54
N GLY A 478 9.74 2.88 28.37
CA GLY A 478 8.38 3.25 28.80
C GLY A 478 8.18 3.32 30.32
N GLY A 479 9.11 2.76 31.12
CA GLY A 479 9.05 2.73 32.59
C GLY A 479 10.28 3.31 33.30
N GLY A 480 11.26 3.88 32.59
CA GLY A 480 12.46 4.47 33.21
C GLY A 480 13.37 3.50 33.98
N GLN A 481 13.29 2.20 33.69
CA GLN A 481 14.16 1.13 34.24
C GLN A 481 14.79 0.25 33.14
N ASP A 482 14.22 0.26 31.94
CA ASP A 482 14.76 -0.41 30.76
C ASP A 482 15.89 0.42 30.11
N GLU A 483 16.62 -0.18 29.17
CA GLU A 483 17.61 0.54 28.37
C GLU A 483 16.94 1.46 27.35
N VAL A 484 17.37 2.73 27.30
CA VAL A 484 16.96 3.68 26.27
C VAL A 484 17.90 3.53 25.08
N GLY A 485 17.36 3.19 23.90
CA GLY A 485 18.14 3.19 22.66
C GLY A 485 18.49 4.62 22.25
N ILE A 486 19.77 4.93 22.01
CA ILE A 486 20.26 6.21 21.49
C ILE A 486 21.36 5.91 20.46
N ILE A 487 21.03 6.02 19.17
CA ILE A 487 21.93 5.67 18.06
C ILE A 487 22.20 6.90 17.18
N VAL A 488 23.47 7.15 16.86
CA VAL A 488 23.89 8.15 15.87
C VAL A 488 24.19 7.48 14.55
N ALA A 489 23.63 8.02 13.46
CA ALA A 489 23.96 7.60 12.12
C ALA A 489 24.02 8.80 11.14
N SER A 490 24.82 8.65 10.10
CA SER A 490 25.01 9.66 9.04
C SER A 490 24.87 9.01 7.66
N VAL A 491 24.47 9.76 6.64
CA VAL A 491 24.42 9.28 5.25
C VAL A 491 25.41 10.04 4.37
N ASP A 492 26.19 9.33 3.57
CA ASP A 492 27.01 9.91 2.51
C ASP A 492 26.09 10.41 1.38
N PRO A 493 26.10 11.71 1.04
CA PRO A 493 25.23 12.27 0.01
C PRO A 493 25.65 11.90 -1.42
N GLY A 494 26.90 11.44 -1.63
CA GLY A 494 27.43 11.03 -2.93
C GLY A 494 27.11 9.56 -3.26
N THR A 495 27.24 8.65 -2.29
CA THR A 495 26.95 7.21 -2.51
C THR A 495 25.55 6.78 -2.06
N GLY A 496 24.91 7.54 -1.15
CA GLY A 496 23.64 7.15 -0.51
C GLY A 496 23.79 6.03 0.53
N ILE A 497 25.02 5.65 0.91
CA ILE A 497 25.29 4.67 1.97
C ILE A 497 25.09 5.35 3.33
N ALA A 498 24.36 4.68 4.22
CA ALA A 498 24.21 5.08 5.62
C ALA A 498 25.23 4.36 6.52
N TYR A 499 25.71 5.07 7.52
CA TYR A 499 26.74 4.63 8.46
C TYR A 499 26.23 4.85 9.88
N ILE A 500 26.09 3.79 10.66
CA ILE A 500 25.84 3.89 12.11
C ILE A 500 27.20 4.09 12.79
N THR A 501 27.39 5.27 13.37
CA THR A 501 28.69 5.76 13.82
C THR A 501 28.89 5.57 15.32
N HIS A 502 27.84 5.82 16.12
CA HIS A 502 27.93 5.77 17.59
C HIS A 502 26.66 5.18 18.23
N ASP A 503 26.85 4.55 19.39
CA ASP A 503 25.80 3.99 20.23
C ASP A 503 25.97 4.52 21.66
N TYR A 504 25.06 5.41 22.07
CA TYR A 504 25.01 6.05 23.39
C TYR A 504 23.89 5.48 24.27
N SER A 505 23.32 4.33 23.87
CA SER A 505 22.21 3.70 24.59
C SER A 505 22.66 3.23 25.98
N ASP A 506 21.85 3.48 27.00
CA ASP A 506 22.07 3.02 28.37
C ASP A 506 20.76 3.03 29.18
N ARG A 507 20.79 2.53 30.41
CA ARG A 507 19.68 2.66 31.36
C ARG A 507 19.66 4.08 31.93
N MET A 508 18.60 4.82 31.63
CA MET A 508 18.46 6.24 32.00
C MET A 508 17.02 6.50 32.46
N SER A 509 16.85 7.31 33.51
CA SER A 509 15.53 7.76 33.94
C SER A 509 14.86 8.67 32.92
N VAL A 510 13.55 8.89 33.09
CA VAL A 510 12.73 9.76 32.23
C VAL A 510 13.19 11.23 32.20
N THR A 511 14.05 11.64 33.14
CA THR A 511 14.68 12.96 33.22
C THR A 511 16.09 13.02 32.63
N GLU A 512 16.82 11.91 32.60
CA GLU A 512 18.22 11.87 32.13
C GLU A 512 18.32 11.65 30.62
N TRP A 513 17.55 10.71 30.06
CA TRP A 513 17.64 10.39 28.62
C TRP A 513 17.37 11.60 27.70
N PRO A 514 16.43 12.54 28.01
CA PRO A 514 16.22 13.69 27.15
C PRO A 514 17.43 14.62 27.10
N LEU A 515 18.11 14.83 28.24
CA LEU A 515 19.32 15.64 28.34
C LEU A 515 20.46 14.97 27.55
N ARG A 516 20.65 13.65 27.70
CA ARG A 516 21.69 12.93 26.97
C ARG A 516 21.45 12.94 25.46
N VAL A 517 20.22 12.77 24.99
CA VAL A 517 19.88 12.87 23.55
C VAL A 517 20.18 14.26 23.01
N CYS A 518 19.86 15.33 23.73
CA CYS A 518 20.19 16.70 23.32
C CYS A 518 21.71 16.91 23.24
N ALA A 519 22.47 16.47 24.24
CA ALA A 519 23.93 16.56 24.25
C ALA A 519 24.56 15.76 23.08
N VAL A 520 24.10 14.53 22.81
CA VAL A 520 24.57 13.72 21.66
C VAL A 520 24.23 14.40 20.33
N ALA A 521 23.05 15.01 20.20
CA ALA A 521 22.66 15.70 18.96
C ALA A 521 23.51 16.96 18.69
N GLU A 522 23.96 17.65 19.73
CA GLU A 522 24.91 18.76 19.64
C GLU A 522 26.35 18.29 19.35
N GLU A 523 26.83 17.29 20.11
CA GLU A 523 28.13 16.62 19.96
C GLU A 523 28.39 16.17 18.51
N HIS A 524 27.37 15.57 17.87
CA HIS A 524 27.43 15.06 16.50
C HIS A 524 26.82 15.99 15.44
N ARG A 525 26.40 17.20 15.81
CA ARG A 525 25.73 18.19 14.93
C ARG A 525 24.61 17.58 14.08
N ALA A 526 23.76 16.77 14.69
CA ALA A 526 22.69 16.08 13.99
C ALA A 526 21.63 17.07 13.48
N ASP A 527 21.20 16.95 12.22
CA ASP A 527 20.10 17.75 11.66
C ASP A 527 18.76 17.46 12.35
N ARG A 528 18.63 16.25 12.91
CA ARG A 528 17.34 15.71 13.35
C ARG A 528 17.44 14.69 14.48
N ILE A 529 16.53 14.81 15.45
CA ILE A 529 16.25 13.80 16.46
C ILE A 529 15.00 13.00 16.02
N VAL A 530 15.09 11.67 15.99
CA VAL A 530 14.04 10.74 15.58
C VAL A 530 13.55 9.95 16.80
N LEU A 531 12.27 10.08 17.16
CA LEU A 531 11.73 9.57 18.43
C LEU A 531 10.60 8.56 18.19
N GLU A 532 10.65 7.37 18.80
CA GLU A 532 9.45 6.51 18.89
C GLU A 532 8.42 7.09 19.90
N THR A 533 7.14 7.11 19.50
CA THR A 533 6.05 7.78 20.24
C THR A 533 4.88 6.84 20.55
N ASN A 534 5.19 5.70 21.19
CA ASN A 534 4.21 4.68 21.54
C ASN A 534 3.35 5.04 22.77
N PHE A 535 3.95 5.73 23.75
CA PHE A 535 3.28 6.14 24.99
C PHE A 535 3.31 7.67 25.11
N GLY A 536 2.15 8.29 25.28
CA GLY A 536 2.02 9.75 25.43
C GLY A 536 2.53 10.53 24.21
N ALA A 537 1.77 10.54 23.10
CA ALA A 537 2.15 11.09 21.79
C ALA A 537 2.28 12.64 21.69
N GLY A 538 2.71 13.28 22.78
CA GLY A 538 3.17 14.66 22.88
C GLY A 538 4.26 14.85 23.95
N LEU A 539 4.31 13.97 24.97
CA LEU A 539 5.25 14.03 26.09
C LEU A 539 6.69 13.77 25.65
N VAL A 540 6.95 12.77 24.81
CA VAL A 540 8.33 12.40 24.37
C VAL A 540 8.99 13.55 23.57
N PRO A 541 8.34 14.18 22.57
CA PRO A 541 8.87 15.41 21.94
C PRO A 541 8.94 16.62 22.88
N GLN A 542 8.04 16.73 23.86
CA GLN A 542 8.08 17.82 24.84
C GLN A 542 9.28 17.67 25.80
N ALA A 543 9.61 16.45 26.23
CA ALA A 543 10.77 16.17 27.07
C ALA A 543 12.07 16.64 26.40
N ILE A 544 12.26 16.34 25.11
CA ILE A 544 13.40 16.86 24.32
C ILE A 544 13.38 18.38 24.23
N ARG A 545 12.23 19.02 23.97
CA ARG A 545 12.14 20.49 23.90
C ARG A 545 12.43 21.17 25.23
N SER A 546 11.96 20.62 26.35
CA SER A 546 12.26 21.10 27.70
C SER A 546 13.74 20.88 28.05
N ALA A 547 14.29 19.70 27.74
CA ALA A 547 15.70 19.40 27.93
C ALA A 547 16.62 20.31 27.11
N TRP A 548 16.23 20.68 25.87
CA TRP A 548 16.97 21.64 25.06
C TRP A 548 16.97 23.05 25.66
N ALA A 549 15.90 23.45 26.34
CA ALA A 549 15.75 24.77 26.97
C ALA A 549 16.28 24.85 28.42
N ALA A 550 16.69 23.72 29.02
CA ALA A 550 17.15 23.64 30.40
C ALA A 550 18.67 23.89 30.58
N GLU A 551 19.44 23.85 29.50
CA GLU A 551 20.89 24.07 29.48
C GLU A 551 21.24 25.13 28.42
N GLU A 552 22.32 25.88 28.64
CA GLU A 552 22.88 26.78 27.63
C GLU A 552 23.57 25.96 26.53
N ARG A 553 22.91 25.85 25.38
CA ARG A 553 23.38 25.12 24.19
C ARG A 553 23.47 26.03 22.98
N SER A 554 24.15 25.57 21.94
CA SER A 554 24.28 26.29 20.67
C SER A 554 22.93 26.54 19.98
N THR A 555 22.93 27.51 19.09
CA THR A 555 21.77 27.87 18.25
C THR A 555 21.47 26.83 17.15
N PHE A 556 22.30 25.79 17.00
CA PHE A 556 22.08 24.70 16.05
C PHE A 556 21.09 23.68 16.64
N ARG A 557 19.80 24.02 16.59
CA ARG A 557 18.72 23.19 17.12
C ARG A 557 18.28 22.12 16.10
N PRO A 558 18.35 20.82 16.41
CA PRO A 558 17.89 19.76 15.52
C PRO A 558 16.37 19.78 15.36
N ALA A 559 15.89 19.39 14.16
CA ALA A 559 14.47 19.15 13.93
C ALA A 559 14.00 17.89 14.67
N ILE A 560 12.78 17.87 15.21
CA ILE A 560 12.23 16.68 15.89
C ILE A 560 11.30 15.93 14.95
N SER A 561 11.43 14.61 14.85
CA SER A 561 10.56 13.76 14.04
C SER A 561 10.02 12.57 14.83
N ALA A 562 8.71 12.62 15.11
CA ALA A 562 8.01 11.56 15.83
C ALA A 562 7.62 10.41 14.88
N VAL A 563 8.10 9.21 15.19
CA VAL A 563 7.73 7.93 14.56
C VAL A 563 6.77 7.19 15.48
N ARG A 564 5.82 6.43 14.92
CA ARG A 564 4.92 5.54 15.67
C ARG A 564 5.24 4.09 15.36
N ALA A 565 4.99 3.18 16.30
CA ALA A 565 5.08 1.75 16.00
C ALA A 565 4.13 1.33 14.88
N LEU A 566 4.71 0.64 13.89
CA LEU A 566 3.98 -0.36 13.13
C LEU A 566 3.80 -1.60 14.02
N LYS A 567 2.68 -2.30 13.90
CA LYS A 567 2.40 -3.49 14.71
C LYS A 567 3.35 -4.62 14.32
N GLY A 568 4.25 -5.00 15.21
CA GLY A 568 5.27 -6.04 15.01
C GLY A 568 6.66 -5.40 14.85
N LYS A 569 7.46 -5.41 15.91
CA LYS A 569 8.78 -4.74 15.94
C LYS A 569 9.73 -5.30 14.85
N ILE A 570 9.72 -6.62 14.65
CA ILE A 570 10.56 -7.38 13.70
C ILE A 570 10.42 -6.86 12.26
N LEU A 571 9.20 -6.54 11.83
CA LEU A 571 8.83 -6.14 10.48
C LEU A 571 9.47 -4.80 10.03
N ARG A 572 10.11 -4.08 10.96
CA ARG A 572 10.87 -2.85 10.71
C ARG A 572 12.37 -3.12 10.58
N ALA A 573 12.87 -4.22 11.15
CA ALA A 573 14.27 -4.61 11.13
C ALA A 573 14.63 -5.40 9.86
N GLU A 574 13.79 -6.34 9.41
CA GLU A 574 14.03 -7.14 8.19
C GLU A 574 14.31 -6.28 6.94
N PRO A 575 13.55 -5.19 6.65
CA PRO A 575 13.83 -4.35 5.49
C PRO A 575 15.16 -3.62 5.58
N ILE A 576 15.64 -3.33 6.79
CA ILE A 576 16.91 -2.64 7.06
C ILE A 576 18.09 -3.62 7.01
N ALA A 577 17.90 -4.87 7.44
CA ALA A 577 18.89 -5.93 7.26
C ALA A 577 19.22 -6.19 5.78
N VAL A 578 18.22 -6.11 4.89
CA VAL A 578 18.49 -6.21 3.45
C VAL A 578 19.39 -5.06 2.97
N GLU A 579 19.20 -3.84 3.47
CA GLU A 579 20.11 -2.72 3.17
C GLU A 579 21.54 -2.95 3.71
N VAL A 580 21.71 -3.65 4.84
CA VAL A 580 23.02 -4.07 5.37
C VAL A 580 23.69 -5.07 4.42
N THR A 581 22.98 -6.14 4.04
CA THR A 581 23.49 -7.20 3.14
C THR A 581 23.86 -6.66 1.75
N LEU A 582 23.24 -5.55 1.32
CA LEU A 582 23.56 -4.83 0.08
C LEU A 582 24.68 -3.79 0.23
N GLY A 583 25.26 -3.62 1.42
CA GLY A 583 26.27 -2.60 1.71
C GLY A 583 25.75 -1.16 1.77
N ARG A 584 24.43 -0.94 1.74
CA ARG A 584 23.76 0.37 1.84
C ARG A 584 23.62 0.87 3.28
N LEU A 585 23.71 -0.02 4.27
CA LEU A 585 23.88 0.32 5.68
C LEU A 585 25.13 -0.35 6.24
N ARG A 586 25.95 0.41 6.97
CA ARG A 586 27.21 -0.06 7.58
C ARG A 586 27.28 0.31 9.06
N PHE A 587 28.01 -0.49 9.85
CA PHE A 587 28.15 -0.29 11.30
C PHE A 587 29.61 0.01 11.68
N GLU A 588 29.85 0.93 12.61
CA GLU A 588 31.19 1.10 13.16
C GLU A 588 31.60 -0.16 13.95
N ARG A 589 32.83 -0.66 13.72
CA ARG A 589 33.32 -1.94 14.28
C ARG A 589 33.23 -2.02 15.80
N ASN A 590 33.37 -0.88 16.48
CA ASN A 590 33.35 -0.80 17.93
C ASN A 590 31.94 -0.96 18.54
N LEU A 591 30.87 -0.91 17.75
CA LEU A 591 29.47 -1.03 18.20
C LEU A 591 29.06 -2.49 18.49
N THR A 592 29.92 -3.22 19.20
CA THR A 592 29.83 -4.67 19.40
C THR A 592 28.58 -5.14 20.17
N LYS A 593 27.93 -4.26 20.96
CA LYS A 593 26.62 -4.53 21.57
C LYS A 593 25.53 -4.59 20.48
N LEU A 594 25.34 -3.49 19.74
CA LEU A 594 24.39 -3.38 18.64
C LEU A 594 24.59 -4.48 17.58
N ALA A 595 25.85 -4.77 17.21
CA ALA A 595 26.19 -5.83 16.28
C ALA A 595 25.68 -7.23 16.72
N LYS A 596 25.82 -7.55 18.02
CA LYS A 596 25.33 -8.81 18.61
C LYS A 596 23.81 -8.88 18.62
N GLU A 597 23.13 -7.76 18.88
CA GLU A 597 21.66 -7.72 18.81
C GLU A 597 21.15 -8.01 17.41
N TRP A 598 21.68 -7.33 16.39
CA TRP A 598 21.30 -7.58 14.98
C TRP A 598 21.51 -9.05 14.56
N ALA A 599 22.61 -9.67 14.98
CA ALA A 599 22.93 -11.05 14.66
C ALA A 599 22.21 -12.11 15.54
N SER A 600 21.56 -11.71 16.63
CA SER A 600 20.80 -12.61 17.53
C SER A 600 19.29 -12.36 17.52
N TYR A 601 18.82 -11.37 16.76
CA TYR A 601 17.41 -11.04 16.65
C TYR A 601 16.70 -11.97 15.66
N VAL A 602 15.82 -12.80 16.20
CA VAL A 602 15.09 -13.85 15.48
C VAL A 602 13.58 -13.52 15.45
N PRO A 603 12.87 -13.77 14.34
CA PRO A 603 11.42 -13.66 14.27
C PRO A 603 10.71 -14.45 15.39
N GLY A 604 9.57 -13.91 15.86
CA GLY A 604 8.78 -14.47 16.96
C GLY A 604 9.13 -13.96 18.37
N THR A 605 10.26 -13.26 18.56
CA THR A 605 10.56 -12.63 19.87
C THR A 605 9.55 -11.53 20.22
N ARG A 606 9.09 -11.50 21.49
CA ARG A 606 8.10 -10.51 21.97
C ARG A 606 8.67 -9.10 22.20
N THR A 607 9.99 -8.99 22.36
CA THR A 607 10.71 -7.77 22.70
C THR A 607 11.97 -7.69 21.85
N SER A 608 12.18 -6.58 21.14
CA SER A 608 13.51 -6.21 20.66
C SER A 608 14.24 -5.39 21.73
N PRO A 609 15.58 -5.32 21.68
CA PRO A 609 16.35 -4.33 22.42
C PRO A 609 16.12 -2.90 21.90
N GLY A 610 16.30 -1.91 22.78
CA GLY A 610 16.17 -0.49 22.43
C GLY A 610 17.24 0.00 21.45
N ARG A 611 18.50 -0.47 21.59
CA ARG A 611 19.60 -0.26 20.65
C ARG A 611 19.23 -0.65 19.21
N LEU A 612 18.76 -1.89 19.01
CA LEU A 612 18.27 -2.37 17.72
C LEU A 612 17.14 -1.49 17.16
N ASP A 613 16.08 -1.20 17.93
CA ASP A 613 14.96 -0.38 17.46
C ASP A 613 15.38 1.06 17.10
N ALA A 614 16.22 1.69 17.92
CA ALA A 614 16.82 3.00 17.63
C ALA A 614 17.64 2.98 16.34
N SER A 615 18.45 1.93 16.11
CA SER A 615 19.23 1.76 14.87
C SER A 615 18.34 1.61 13.63
N VAL A 616 17.19 0.93 13.77
CA VAL A 616 16.17 0.80 12.72
C VAL A 616 15.54 2.16 12.39
N TYR A 617 15.27 3.02 13.38
CA TYR A 617 14.81 4.40 13.12
C TYR A 617 15.85 5.27 12.44
N ALA A 618 17.12 5.17 12.87
CA ALA A 618 18.23 5.89 12.25
C ALA A 618 18.33 5.54 10.76
N ALA A 619 18.38 4.24 10.44
CA ALA A 619 18.43 3.76 9.07
C ALA A 619 17.19 4.17 8.25
N MET A 620 15.97 4.04 8.80
CA MET A 620 14.75 4.47 8.11
C MET A 620 14.69 5.99 7.84
N ALA A 621 15.26 6.84 8.70
CA ALA A 621 15.26 8.30 8.53
C ALA A 621 16.37 8.81 7.58
N LEU A 622 17.38 7.99 7.32
CA LEU A 622 18.47 8.27 6.39
C LEU A 622 18.17 7.70 5.00
N LEU A 623 17.86 6.41 4.90
CA LEU A 623 17.73 5.65 3.65
C LEU A 623 16.40 5.87 2.95
N ARG A 624 15.32 6.19 3.67
CA ARG A 624 14.14 6.81 3.07
C ARG A 624 14.37 8.34 3.07
N PRO A 625 14.07 9.06 1.98
CA PRO A 625 14.14 10.51 1.97
C PRO A 625 13.05 11.11 2.88
N ALA A 626 13.10 12.42 3.10
CA ALA A 626 12.09 13.16 3.86
C ALA A 626 10.74 13.19 3.12
N VAL A 627 9.99 12.08 3.17
CA VAL A 627 8.62 12.00 2.68
C VAL A 627 7.74 12.82 3.63
N ALA A 628 7.40 14.04 3.22
CA ALA A 628 6.62 15.06 3.96
C ALA A 628 5.17 14.66 4.29
N HIS A 629 4.86 13.36 4.28
CA HIS A 629 3.53 12.77 4.46
C HIS A 629 3.51 11.59 5.46
N LEU A 630 4.66 11.20 6.03
CA LEU A 630 4.74 10.28 7.19
C LEU A 630 5.22 10.98 8.47
N VAL A 631 5.98 12.07 8.35
CA VAL A 631 6.19 13.01 9.45
C VAL A 631 4.99 13.97 9.48
N ARG A 632 4.31 14.07 10.63
CA ARG A 632 3.54 15.29 10.95
C ARG A 632 4.54 16.29 11.51
N GLU A 633 4.95 17.25 10.68
CA GLU A 633 5.57 18.46 11.20
C GLU A 633 4.53 19.17 12.10
N THR A 634 4.90 19.43 13.35
CA THR A 634 4.18 20.41 14.17
C THR A 634 4.42 21.77 13.54
N ALA A 635 3.34 22.51 13.26
CA ALA A 635 3.34 23.65 12.32
C ALA A 635 3.97 24.95 12.88
N GLU A 636 5.07 24.81 13.63
CA GLU A 636 5.80 25.86 14.34
C GLU A 636 7.27 25.94 13.89
N ASP A 637 7.85 24.85 13.37
CA ASP A 637 9.29 24.69 13.12
C ASP A 637 9.76 25.16 11.72
N ALA A 638 9.26 26.30 11.24
CA ALA A 638 9.86 26.97 10.08
C ALA A 638 11.07 27.81 10.52
N PRO A 639 12.29 27.58 10.00
CA PRO A 639 13.46 28.34 10.44
C PRO A 639 13.31 29.82 10.07
N ALA A 640 13.38 30.69 11.06
CA ALA A 640 13.27 32.13 10.85
C ALA A 640 14.39 32.62 9.92
N ALA A 641 14.01 33.19 8.77
CA ALA A 641 14.98 33.71 7.81
C ALA A 641 15.87 34.77 8.47
N PRO A 642 17.20 34.76 8.23
CA PRO A 642 18.12 35.64 8.93
C PRO A 642 17.76 37.12 8.68
N PRO A 643 17.81 37.98 9.71
CA PRO A 643 17.40 39.37 9.60
C PRO A 643 18.25 40.09 8.55
N ARG A 644 17.60 40.58 7.49
CA ARG A 644 18.27 41.35 6.43
C ARG A 644 18.95 42.57 7.04
N ARG A 645 20.29 42.59 7.07
CA ARG A 645 21.09 43.77 7.45
C ARG A 645 20.60 44.97 6.63
N ARG A 646 20.00 45.96 7.29
CA ARG A 646 19.74 47.26 6.68
C ARG A 646 21.08 47.95 6.45
N VAL A 647 21.50 48.03 5.18
CA VAL A 647 22.59 48.93 4.78
C VAL A 647 22.08 50.36 4.95
N PRO A 648 22.76 51.25 5.70
CA PRO A 648 22.41 52.66 5.77
C PRO A 648 22.43 53.30 4.38
N GLY A 649 21.37 54.01 4.01
CA GLY A 649 21.19 54.49 2.64
C GLY A 649 22.19 55.58 2.26
N ARG A 650 22.77 55.47 1.06
CA ARG A 650 23.26 56.66 0.34
C ARG A 650 22.05 57.43 -0.20
N GLY A 651 22.05 58.75 -0.04
CA GLY A 651 20.89 59.58 -0.33
C GLY A 651 20.54 59.66 -1.83
N ALA A 652 19.25 59.74 -2.13
CA ALA A 652 18.77 60.14 -3.45
C ALA A 652 18.67 61.67 -3.51
N ALA A 653 19.38 62.29 -4.44
CA ALA A 653 19.25 63.72 -4.73
C ALA A 653 17.97 64.00 -5.52
N ALA A 654 17.35 65.17 -5.31
CA ALA A 654 16.10 65.57 -5.96
C ALA A 654 16.32 66.67 -7.01
N ALA A 655 15.70 66.52 -8.18
CA ALA A 655 15.56 67.52 -9.24
C ALA A 655 14.35 67.12 -10.14
N PRO A 656 13.74 68.03 -10.93
CA PRO A 656 12.45 68.60 -10.50
C PRO A 656 11.30 68.41 -11.50
N ALA A 657 10.08 68.79 -11.09
CA ALA A 657 8.88 68.71 -11.92
C ALA A 657 8.54 70.05 -12.61
N ALA A 658 8.25 70.03 -13.91
CA ALA A 658 7.73 71.19 -14.66
C ALA A 658 7.01 70.77 -15.96
N GLY A 659 6.07 71.61 -16.44
CA GLY A 659 5.72 71.71 -17.87
C GLY A 659 4.50 70.92 -18.38
N ARG A 660 3.36 71.61 -18.56
CA ARG A 660 2.21 71.12 -19.34
C ARG A 660 2.49 71.16 -20.86
N ARG A 661 1.95 70.21 -21.64
CA ARG A 661 1.31 70.47 -22.97
C ARG A 661 0.39 69.32 -23.40
N ARG A 662 -0.36 69.51 -24.50
CA ARG A 662 -1.51 68.69 -24.94
C ARG A 662 -1.22 67.83 -26.19
N ILE A 663 -1.95 66.70 -26.35
CA ILE A 663 -2.79 66.23 -27.51
C ILE A 663 -2.30 66.59 -28.94
N PRO A 664 -2.34 65.70 -29.97
CA PRO A 664 -3.30 64.59 -30.16
C PRO A 664 -2.74 63.20 -30.53
N GLY A 665 -3.65 62.22 -30.52
CA GLY A 665 -3.40 60.82 -30.85
C GLY A 665 -3.43 60.45 -32.33
N LYS A 666 -3.37 59.13 -32.56
CA LYS A 666 -4.15 58.40 -33.55
C LYS A 666 -4.56 57.05 -32.95
#